data_AF-A0A9D7K6Q2-F1
#
_entry.id   AF-A0A9D7K6Q2-F1
#
_cell.length_a   1.000
_cell.length_b   1.000
_cell.length_c   1.000
_cell.angle_alpha   90.00
_cell.angle_beta   90.00
_cell.angle_gamma   90.00
#
_symmetry.space_group_name_H-M   'P 1'
#
loop_
_entity.id
_entity.type
_entity.pdbx_description
1 polymer ?
#
loop_
_entity_poly.entity_id
_entity_poly.type
_entity_poly.pdbx_seq_one_letter_code
_entity_poly.pdbx_strand_id
1 'polypeptide(L)'
;MRWSFYLIGVWCFLNYADLQSQSVSGTPLKRKSILLSDCQIRVDNFTVIPKTVVITVDSDTLSSYTIYNNTIEFSHDICHQYKDQFITIQYRTFSFDVEKPYFLIDSSKLTFKEKALISGYEYIPDNSKNSIIESKGLDYRGSFSRGLSVGNSQSLVLNSNFDMQLIGDLGNGLKVVAAISDENLPIQAQGNTQQLQEFDKVFIQVSKDRTSVTAGDYELRRPNSYFMNYFKKVKGVSLASTFSAGKKTDVFTKGSFAISRGKFARQTLPTKEGNQGPYRLQGNNGERFIIVLAGTERVLFNGTLLKRGFDYDYVIDYNRAEITFSPTRVIARDSRVIMEFEYTDISYLRSLYAAQTEFKSENWGLNFNFYSEQDSKTSTGDVQLDSTDVKILEESGDDLSKSVRKSFRLINEEEKKEVTRILYKGILDPLDPVNIVLVFTENIDSAQYTAVFTEVGFGKGDYIIDNTKNKNARVYQYVGKNMGSYLPVIQLIPPEQKQLITLNSFYKFGRNSNIYAEIGLSNLDKNRRSAINNDDNTGLSFHVAIDHSMKLDSAANWTLRGILKHEFVHKNFNALNPYRPPEFVRDWNLELISSKADENLLLSNIGISGKSGFSADYGYNRFDKGNIYNGAKHEATFKYQGERIQFRAFTNLLTSKSSIIDQNTTFLRPNVTLSYKLDKKNNWTAGFELDAESNIYRSISTEIINNKSYSFRNLKWYVANDFNRDFAMKLSFSDRNDFFAKENELKKASNAKEIELVGKWSNSHNSDLSFSLIGRNLEVVEAELLPNDISKKTILGRLDYTFAALNQGIKSTTSYNTNSGQEPKIEYVFQKVETGQGDYFLISESGNPNLSNIQDFRYDPTNPLSAYIRLTLTNNEFVRTNNIEINQNLTIEPSKFKKVSEGQKKSKFNGFLSLFSTLSNFRITKKQMDNSATPLSSYLDFTLNDTSLVAYNALNTNTFFFNRGNVKYDLQFGNRNNQNRTVQVSGREDRGLDELFFRSRFNIKNSADIFIIVEKSTKSYQSEAFGDRNLDILAVRYKPEISVRPSQNTRINLKYNYQNKKQRILTKDVAQIHELTSEFTLRKANKYSVDVSLSFVNINFTGKANSPIEYDMLDGLKNGKNYLWNIIYTKRLAKNIDLTINYEGRKTGISPLINVGRAQVKATF
;
A
#
# COMPACT_ATOMS: atom_id res chain seq x y z
N MET A 1 -26.22 1.16 -43.73
CA MET A 1 -25.46 0.47 -44.79
C MET A 1 -24.87 1.42 -45.85
N ARG A 2 -24.48 2.66 -45.49
CA ARG A 2 -23.79 3.61 -46.41
C ARG A 2 -22.60 4.35 -45.75
N TRP A 3 -22.17 3.87 -44.59
CA TRP A 3 -21.01 4.39 -43.83
C TRP A 3 -19.83 3.42 -43.80
N SER A 4 -19.98 2.23 -44.38
CA SER A 4 -18.94 1.20 -44.45
C SER A 4 -17.91 1.43 -45.56
N PHE A 5 -18.20 2.31 -46.53
CA PHE A 5 -17.30 2.58 -47.67
C PHE A 5 -16.26 3.68 -47.40
N TYR A 6 -16.50 4.60 -46.46
CA TYR A 6 -15.51 5.64 -46.11
C TYR A 6 -14.41 5.12 -45.17
N LEU A 7 -14.72 4.15 -44.30
CA LEU A 7 -13.74 3.54 -43.40
C LEU A 7 -12.80 2.56 -44.11
N ILE A 8 -13.26 1.90 -45.18
CA ILE A 8 -12.40 1.08 -46.05
C ILE A 8 -11.47 1.97 -46.89
N GLY A 9 -11.92 3.16 -47.31
CA GLY A 9 -11.07 4.14 -48.01
C GLY A 9 -9.94 4.71 -47.15
N VAL A 10 -10.19 4.96 -45.87
CA VAL A 10 -9.15 5.43 -44.92
C VAL A 10 -8.24 4.29 -44.46
N TRP A 11 -8.75 3.06 -44.38
CA TRP A 11 -7.95 1.88 -44.05
C TRP A 11 -7.07 1.42 -45.23
N CYS A 12 -7.50 1.58 -46.48
CA CYS A 12 -6.66 1.35 -47.66
C CYS A 12 -5.59 2.44 -47.87
N PHE A 13 -5.85 3.70 -47.47
CA PHE A 13 -4.84 4.76 -47.52
C PHE A 13 -3.78 4.67 -46.41
N LEU A 14 -4.09 4.01 -45.28
CA LEU A 14 -3.15 3.80 -44.16
C LEU A 14 -2.38 2.46 -44.23
N ASN A 15 -2.75 1.55 -45.14
CA ASN A 15 -2.04 0.26 -45.34
C ASN A 15 -1.18 0.22 -46.62
N TYR A 16 -1.00 1.35 -47.32
CA TYR A 16 -0.05 1.49 -48.44
C TYR A 16 1.24 2.22 -48.05
N ALA A 17 1.63 2.11 -46.77
CA ALA A 17 2.88 2.67 -46.28
C ALA A 17 3.49 1.74 -45.24
N ASP A 18 4.03 0.62 -45.70
CA ASP A 18 5.33 0.19 -45.19
C ASP A 18 6.06 -0.73 -46.19
N LEU A 19 7.38 -0.62 -46.16
CA LEU A 19 8.40 -1.41 -46.90
C LEU A 19 8.76 -0.98 -48.33
N GLN A 20 9.25 0.25 -48.46
CA GLN A 20 10.54 0.47 -49.16
C GLN A 20 11.34 1.56 -48.42
N SER A 21 11.93 1.21 -47.29
CA SER A 21 12.98 2.04 -46.68
C SER A 21 13.93 1.17 -45.87
N GLN A 22 14.66 0.30 -46.55
CA GLN A 22 15.91 -0.28 -46.03
C GLN A 22 16.75 -0.77 -47.20
N SER A 23 17.35 0.18 -47.91
CA SER A 23 18.58 -0.04 -48.70
C SER A 23 19.18 1.27 -49.22
N VAL A 24 19.10 2.36 -48.45
CA VAL A 24 19.92 3.54 -48.72
C VAL A 24 20.69 3.84 -47.46
N SER A 25 21.97 3.48 -47.43
CA SER A 25 22.91 4.03 -46.46
C SER A 25 22.75 5.54 -46.46
N GLY A 26 22.31 6.13 -45.34
CA GLY A 26 21.89 7.54 -45.20
C GLY A 26 23.00 8.59 -45.38
N THR A 27 24.08 8.25 -46.08
CA THR A 27 25.20 9.13 -46.39
C THR A 27 25.57 8.94 -47.88
N PRO A 28 25.03 9.76 -48.80
CA PRO A 28 25.31 9.62 -50.22
C PRO A 28 26.81 9.78 -50.48
N LEU A 29 27.37 8.92 -51.34
CA LEU A 29 28.78 9.00 -51.75
C LEU A 29 28.96 10.25 -52.61
N LYS A 30 29.79 11.19 -52.15
CA LYS A 30 30.15 12.41 -52.88
C LYS A 30 31.48 12.22 -53.58
N ARG A 31 31.62 12.82 -54.76
CA ARG A 31 32.88 12.84 -55.53
C ARG A 31 33.21 14.28 -55.88
N LYS A 32 34.42 14.73 -55.58
CA LYS A 32 34.88 16.10 -55.82
C LYS A 32 36.26 16.07 -56.45
N SER A 33 36.45 16.78 -57.57
CA SER A 33 37.75 16.98 -58.18
C SER A 33 38.25 18.38 -57.84
N ILE A 34 39.44 18.47 -57.24
CA ILE A 34 40.00 19.72 -56.69
C ILE A 34 41.46 19.80 -57.10
N LEU A 35 41.92 21.00 -57.46
CA LEU A 35 43.33 21.28 -57.65
C LEU A 35 44.07 21.26 -56.31
N LEU A 36 45.11 20.43 -56.17
CA LEU A 36 45.91 20.32 -54.95
C LEU A 36 46.91 21.48 -54.87
N SER A 37 46.44 22.64 -54.40
CA SER A 37 47.26 23.86 -54.23
C SER A 37 47.93 23.97 -52.86
N ASP A 38 47.35 23.33 -51.84
CA ASP A 38 47.79 23.37 -50.45
C ASP A 38 47.68 21.97 -49.81
N CYS A 39 48.50 21.68 -48.80
CA CYS A 39 48.59 20.36 -48.18
C CYS A 39 47.40 20.02 -47.29
N GLN A 40 46.59 21.01 -46.93
CA GLN A 40 45.32 20.83 -46.23
C GLN A 40 44.17 21.31 -47.09
N ILE A 41 43.22 20.41 -47.37
CA ILE A 41 42.05 20.72 -48.18
C ILE A 41 40.79 20.46 -47.39
N ARG A 42 39.97 21.50 -47.23
CA ARG A 42 38.61 21.35 -46.73
C ARG A 42 37.71 20.77 -47.81
N VAL A 43 37.15 19.59 -47.56
CA VAL A 43 36.45 18.82 -48.59
C VAL A 43 34.95 19.06 -48.56
N ASP A 44 34.36 19.24 -47.37
CA ASP A 44 32.91 19.46 -47.18
C ASP A 44 32.59 20.42 -46.01
N ASN A 45 31.31 20.72 -45.83
CA ASN A 45 30.82 21.47 -44.68
C ASN A 45 30.44 20.56 -43.51
N PHE A 46 30.16 19.28 -43.77
CA PHE A 46 29.84 18.28 -42.74
C PHE A 46 31.00 17.33 -42.47
N THR A 47 31.00 16.67 -41.30
CA THR A 47 32.04 15.75 -40.88
C THR A 47 32.18 14.58 -41.87
N VAL A 48 33.38 14.41 -42.41
CA VAL A 48 33.73 13.35 -43.36
C VAL A 48 33.93 12.05 -42.59
N ILE A 49 33.36 10.95 -43.10
CA ILE A 49 33.50 9.62 -42.49
C ILE A 49 34.85 9.05 -42.95
N PRO A 50 35.87 8.91 -42.07
CA PRO A 50 37.24 8.70 -42.51
C PRO A 50 37.45 7.43 -43.33
N LYS A 51 36.79 6.33 -42.94
CA LYS A 51 36.88 5.02 -43.63
C LYS A 51 36.25 4.99 -45.03
N THR A 52 35.62 6.07 -45.49
CA THR A 52 34.96 6.13 -46.80
C THR A 52 35.72 6.99 -47.82
N VAL A 53 36.81 7.62 -47.41
CA VAL A 53 37.59 8.49 -48.29
C VAL A 53 38.48 7.65 -49.20
N VAL A 54 38.45 7.94 -50.49
CA VAL A 54 39.34 7.41 -51.52
C VAL A 54 39.80 8.57 -52.38
N ILE A 55 41.11 8.74 -52.55
CA ILE A 55 41.70 9.87 -53.29
C ILE A 55 42.48 9.31 -54.47
N THR A 56 42.21 9.83 -55.67
CA THR A 56 42.80 9.35 -56.92
C THR A 56 43.36 10.50 -57.75
N VAL A 57 44.51 10.28 -58.40
CA VAL A 57 45.13 11.22 -59.35
C VAL A 57 45.43 10.46 -60.64
N ASP A 58 44.79 10.87 -61.74
CA ASP A 58 44.76 10.22 -63.06
C ASP A 58 44.32 8.75 -63.09
N SER A 59 45.01 7.86 -62.37
CA SER A 59 44.70 6.43 -62.17
C SER A 59 45.20 5.86 -60.83
N ASP A 60 46.08 6.56 -60.11
CA ASP A 60 46.70 6.08 -58.88
C ASP A 60 45.90 6.49 -57.65
N THR A 61 45.77 5.57 -56.68
CA THR A 61 45.08 5.85 -55.41
C THR A 61 46.10 6.27 -54.34
N LEU A 62 45.92 7.47 -53.78
CA LEU A 62 46.77 7.99 -52.72
C LEU A 62 46.35 7.39 -51.37
N SER A 63 47.30 6.96 -50.56
CA SER A 63 47.05 6.30 -49.27
C SER A 63 47.67 7.00 -48.05
N SER A 64 48.52 8.02 -48.25
CA SER A 64 49.14 8.77 -47.15
C SER A 64 48.46 10.14 -46.95
N TYR A 65 47.39 10.14 -46.16
CA TYR A 65 46.68 11.34 -45.72
C TYR A 65 46.02 11.12 -44.35
N THR A 66 45.72 12.22 -43.66
CA THR A 66 45.03 12.23 -42.37
C THR A 66 43.75 13.06 -42.48
N ILE A 67 42.70 12.69 -41.75
CA ILE A 67 41.39 13.37 -41.84
C ILE A 67 41.06 14.01 -40.50
N TYR A 68 40.85 15.32 -40.51
CA TYR A 68 40.42 16.12 -39.37
C TYR A 68 39.03 16.70 -39.67
N ASN A 69 38.00 16.09 -39.09
CA ASN A 69 36.59 16.44 -39.26
C ASN A 69 36.15 16.53 -40.74
N ASN A 70 36.20 17.71 -41.36
CA ASN A 70 35.82 17.95 -42.76
C ASN A 70 37.01 18.35 -43.67
N THR A 71 38.23 18.23 -43.16
CA THR A 71 39.49 18.59 -43.83
C THR A 71 40.40 17.36 -43.98
N ILE A 72 41.04 17.24 -45.14
CA ILE A 72 42.05 16.20 -45.42
C ILE A 72 43.41 16.87 -45.50
N GLU A 73 44.36 16.33 -44.75
CA GLU A 73 45.76 16.75 -44.74
C GLU A 73 46.63 15.68 -45.39
N PHE A 74 47.34 16.05 -46.45
CA PHE A 74 48.28 15.19 -47.16
C PHE A 74 49.66 15.26 -46.51
N SER A 75 50.39 14.15 -46.51
CA SER A 75 51.80 14.16 -46.13
C SER A 75 52.61 15.06 -47.06
N HIS A 76 53.69 15.65 -46.54
CA HIS A 76 54.48 16.66 -47.25
C HIS A 76 54.98 16.16 -48.61
N ASP A 77 55.40 14.89 -48.69
CA ASP A 77 55.90 14.27 -49.92
C ASP A 77 54.81 14.16 -50.99
N ILE A 78 53.59 13.72 -50.62
CA ILE A 78 52.45 13.62 -51.56
C ILE A 78 51.99 15.02 -51.99
N CYS A 79 51.90 15.95 -51.05
CA CYS A 79 51.47 17.31 -51.34
C CYS A 79 52.39 18.01 -52.35
N HIS A 80 53.71 17.85 -52.21
CA HIS A 80 54.68 18.42 -53.16
C HIS A 80 54.73 17.67 -54.49
N GLN A 81 54.63 16.33 -54.47
CA GLN A 81 54.68 15.52 -55.69
C GLN A 81 53.50 15.80 -56.63
N TYR A 82 52.29 15.99 -56.08
CA TYR A 82 51.06 16.20 -56.85
C TYR A 82 50.57 17.66 -56.79
N LYS A 83 51.46 18.59 -56.44
CA LYS A 83 51.14 20.01 -56.34
C LYS A 83 50.68 20.55 -57.69
N ASP A 84 49.61 21.34 -57.67
CA ASP A 84 48.96 21.92 -58.85
C ASP A 84 48.41 20.88 -59.86
N GLN A 85 48.17 19.64 -59.41
CA GLN A 85 47.42 18.63 -60.14
C GLN A 85 45.99 18.48 -59.61
N PHE A 86 45.07 18.04 -60.48
CA PHE A 86 43.70 17.75 -60.07
C PHE A 86 43.60 16.37 -59.42
N ILE A 87 43.18 16.36 -58.17
CA ILE A 87 42.92 15.13 -57.41
C ILE A 87 41.42 14.92 -57.29
N THR A 88 40.98 13.67 -57.41
CA THR A 88 39.59 13.28 -57.25
C THR A 88 39.38 12.55 -55.94
N ILE A 89 38.59 13.14 -55.05
CA ILE A 89 38.27 12.63 -53.71
C ILE A 89 36.83 12.09 -53.72
N GLN A 90 36.66 10.81 -53.41
CA GLN A 90 35.37 10.18 -53.13
C GLN A 90 35.22 9.98 -51.63
N TYR A 91 34.09 10.37 -51.05
CA TYR A 91 33.88 10.30 -49.60
C TYR A 91 32.39 10.37 -49.22
N ARG A 92 32.06 9.95 -48.01
CA ARG A 92 30.74 10.16 -47.39
C ARG A 92 30.87 11.11 -46.19
N THR A 93 29.81 11.83 -45.89
CA THR A 93 29.74 12.70 -44.69
C THR A 93 28.57 12.28 -43.81
N PHE A 94 28.63 12.60 -42.53
CA PHE A 94 27.42 12.68 -41.71
C PHE A 94 26.51 13.83 -42.22
N SER A 95 25.23 13.80 -41.85
CA SER A 95 24.26 14.87 -42.16
C SER A 95 24.38 16.09 -41.25
N PHE A 96 25.36 16.08 -40.33
CA PHE A 96 25.66 17.15 -39.39
C PHE A 96 27.18 17.23 -39.14
N ASP A 97 27.64 18.37 -38.64
CA ASP A 97 29.03 18.58 -38.24
C ASP A 97 29.17 18.28 -36.74
N VAL A 98 29.96 17.26 -36.41
CA VAL A 98 30.09 16.71 -35.05
C VAL A 98 30.83 17.70 -34.13
N GLU A 99 31.66 18.58 -34.68
CA GLU A 99 32.41 19.57 -33.90
C GLU A 99 31.67 20.90 -33.76
N LYS A 100 30.54 21.07 -34.47
CA LYS A 100 29.76 22.31 -34.38
C LYS A 100 28.98 22.35 -33.06
N PRO A 101 29.25 23.33 -32.16
CA PRO A 101 28.51 23.44 -30.91
C PRO A 101 27.05 23.83 -31.19
N TYR A 102 26.10 23.12 -30.61
CA TYR A 102 24.67 23.39 -30.75
C TYR A 102 24.14 24.05 -29.48
N PHE A 103 23.47 25.20 -29.64
CA PHE A 103 22.87 25.95 -28.54
C PHE A 103 21.36 26.03 -28.75
N LEU A 104 20.57 25.61 -27.74
CA LEU A 104 19.10 25.67 -27.78
C LEU A 104 18.56 27.11 -27.77
N ILE A 105 19.33 28.07 -27.23
CA ILE A 105 19.01 29.50 -27.22
C ILE A 105 20.30 30.28 -27.49
N ASP A 106 20.29 31.13 -28.52
CA ASP A 106 21.39 32.03 -28.86
C ASP A 106 21.38 33.23 -27.89
N SER A 107 22.35 33.27 -26.97
CA SER A 107 22.47 34.33 -25.96
C SER A 107 22.75 35.71 -26.57
N SER A 108 23.18 35.79 -27.84
CA SER A 108 23.41 37.05 -28.54
C SER A 108 22.09 37.77 -28.94
N LYS A 109 20.95 37.06 -28.91
CA LYS A 109 19.60 37.61 -29.15
C LYS A 109 18.89 38.12 -27.89
N LEU A 110 19.52 38.06 -26.73
CA LEU A 110 19.01 38.66 -25.49
C LEU A 110 19.21 40.19 -25.54
N THR A 111 18.35 40.90 -26.27
CA THR A 111 18.28 42.37 -26.13
C THR A 111 17.59 42.72 -24.82
N PHE A 112 18.35 43.25 -23.85
CA PHE A 112 17.79 43.94 -22.69
C PHE A 112 17.15 45.25 -23.17
N LYS A 113 15.82 45.27 -23.28
CA LYS A 113 15.08 46.55 -23.26
C LYS A 113 14.98 47.00 -21.81
N GLU A 114 15.85 47.92 -21.41
CA GLU A 114 15.61 48.73 -20.21
C GLU A 114 14.30 49.51 -20.39
N LYS A 115 13.32 49.23 -19.54
CA LYS A 115 12.16 50.09 -19.34
C LYS A 115 12.48 50.96 -18.13
N ALA A 116 12.51 52.28 -18.32
CA ALA A 116 12.59 53.23 -17.23
C ALA A 116 11.40 53.04 -16.27
N LEU A 117 11.70 52.79 -15.00
CA LEU A 117 10.75 52.81 -13.91
C LEU A 117 10.42 54.28 -13.57
N ILE A 118 9.25 54.74 -13.98
CA ILE A 118 8.63 55.93 -13.38
C ILE A 118 7.81 55.43 -12.18
N SER A 119 8.24 55.84 -10.99
CA SER A 119 7.55 55.62 -9.73
C SER A 119 6.44 56.67 -9.58
N GLY A 120 5.19 56.22 -9.59
CA GLY A 120 4.01 56.98 -9.18
C GLY A 120 2.94 55.98 -8.76
N TYR A 121 2.82 55.73 -7.46
CA TYR A 121 1.80 54.86 -6.90
C TYR A 121 0.50 55.64 -6.72
N GLU A 122 -0.54 55.25 -7.42
CA GLU A 122 -1.92 55.36 -6.94
C GLU A 122 -2.45 53.93 -6.78
N TYR A 123 -2.79 53.55 -5.55
CA TYR A 123 -3.26 52.22 -5.20
C TYR A 123 -4.72 52.09 -5.63
N ILE A 124 -4.95 51.36 -6.72
CA ILE A 124 -6.25 50.79 -7.06
C ILE A 124 -6.12 49.28 -6.76
N PRO A 125 -6.87 48.73 -5.78
CA PRO A 125 -6.89 47.29 -5.57
C PRO A 125 -7.55 46.65 -6.80
N ASP A 126 -6.72 46.10 -7.68
CA ASP A 126 -7.21 45.34 -8.82
C ASP A 126 -7.74 43.99 -8.29
N ASN A 127 -9.06 43.93 -8.13
CA ASN A 127 -9.84 42.73 -7.81
C ASN A 127 -9.96 41.76 -9.00
N SER A 128 -9.18 41.93 -10.07
CA SER A 128 -9.12 40.97 -11.17
C SER A 128 -8.44 39.67 -10.72
N LYS A 129 -9.25 38.60 -10.67
CA LYS A 129 -8.78 37.21 -10.65
C LYS A 129 -8.10 36.94 -11.99
N ASN A 130 -6.79 37.20 -12.09
CA ASN A 130 -6.01 36.76 -13.25
C ASN A 130 -5.84 35.25 -13.16
N SER A 131 -6.77 34.52 -13.80
CA SER A 131 -6.71 33.10 -14.02
C SER A 131 -5.61 32.76 -15.03
N ILE A 132 -4.79 31.72 -14.79
CA ILE A 132 -3.85 31.18 -15.80
C ILE A 132 -4.61 30.74 -17.06
N ILE A 133 -5.83 30.22 -16.86
CA ILE A 133 -6.75 29.81 -17.93
C ILE A 133 -7.93 30.77 -17.90
N GLU A 134 -7.97 31.72 -18.83
CA GLU A 134 -9.09 32.66 -19.01
C GLU A 134 -10.28 31.95 -19.69
N SER A 135 -10.98 31.08 -18.96
CA SER A 135 -12.22 30.46 -19.44
C SER A 135 -13.37 30.72 -18.48
N LYS A 136 -14.45 31.33 -18.99
CA LYS A 136 -15.69 31.52 -18.23
C LYS A 136 -16.34 30.15 -17.99
N GLY A 137 -16.57 29.79 -16.72
CA GLY A 137 -17.28 28.58 -16.32
C GLY A 137 -16.40 27.37 -15.97
N LEU A 138 -15.07 27.53 -15.94
CA LEU A 138 -14.12 26.48 -15.58
C LEU A 138 -13.39 26.83 -14.29
N ASP A 139 -13.59 26.02 -13.26
CA ASP A 139 -12.84 26.05 -12.01
C ASP A 139 -11.67 25.06 -12.10
N TYR A 140 -10.47 25.52 -11.80
CA TYR A 140 -9.29 24.66 -11.73
C TYR A 140 -8.55 24.91 -10.41
N ARG A 141 -7.87 23.89 -9.90
CA ARG A 141 -6.99 24.01 -8.74
C ARG A 141 -5.83 23.03 -8.83
N GLY A 142 -4.67 23.39 -8.30
CA GLY A 142 -3.55 22.46 -8.17
C GLY A 142 -2.17 23.12 -8.17
N SER A 143 -1.14 22.33 -8.43
CA SER A 143 0.22 22.83 -8.54
C SER A 143 1.08 22.03 -9.51
N PHE A 144 2.06 22.70 -10.11
CA PHE A 144 3.08 22.12 -10.95
C PHE A 144 4.44 22.54 -10.41
N SER A 145 5.38 21.62 -10.26
CA SER A 145 6.74 21.98 -9.91
C SER A 145 7.78 21.20 -10.71
N ARG A 146 8.85 21.89 -11.11
CA ARG A 146 10.04 21.32 -11.73
C ARG A 146 11.24 21.78 -10.93
N GLY A 147 12.05 20.83 -10.49
CA GLY A 147 13.27 21.09 -9.74
C GLY A 147 14.47 20.37 -10.34
N LEU A 148 15.63 20.99 -10.27
CA LEU A 148 16.92 20.38 -10.58
C LEU A 148 17.81 20.41 -9.33
N SER A 149 18.64 19.39 -9.17
CA SER A 149 19.66 19.30 -8.13
C SER A 149 20.99 18.94 -8.77
N VAL A 150 22.05 19.66 -8.43
CA VAL A 150 23.42 19.44 -8.91
C VAL A 150 24.38 19.55 -7.73
N GLY A 151 25.46 18.78 -7.73
CA GLY A 151 26.50 18.93 -6.72
C GLY A 151 27.83 18.38 -7.23
N ASN A 152 28.90 18.62 -6.48
CA ASN A 152 30.22 18.09 -6.82
C ASN A 152 30.43 16.62 -6.42
N SER A 153 29.44 16.02 -5.77
CA SER A 153 29.44 14.63 -5.29
C SER A 153 28.17 13.88 -5.68
N GLN A 154 27.35 14.43 -6.58
CA GLN A 154 26.14 13.81 -7.13
C GLN A 154 25.92 14.27 -8.58
N SER A 155 25.33 13.42 -9.42
CA SER A 155 24.95 13.76 -10.78
C SER A 155 23.76 14.74 -10.81
N LEU A 156 23.47 15.34 -11.98
CA LEU A 156 22.28 16.18 -12.18
C LEU A 156 21.01 15.33 -12.01
N VAL A 157 20.18 15.66 -11.02
CA VAL A 157 18.88 15.00 -10.79
C VAL A 157 17.75 15.98 -11.11
N LEU A 158 16.77 15.54 -11.90
CA LEU A 158 15.57 16.30 -12.23
C LEU A 158 14.36 15.73 -11.48
N ASN A 159 13.73 16.55 -10.64
CA ASN A 159 12.52 16.21 -9.89
C ASN A 159 11.32 16.97 -10.44
N SER A 160 10.15 16.35 -10.48
CA SER A 160 8.97 16.92 -11.11
C SER A 160 7.70 16.37 -10.51
N ASN A 161 6.79 17.27 -10.14
CA ASN A 161 5.51 16.92 -9.56
C ASN A 161 4.42 17.73 -10.26
N PHE A 162 3.30 17.09 -10.57
CA PHE A 162 2.14 17.74 -11.16
C PHE A 162 0.85 17.23 -10.48
N ASP A 163 0.03 18.14 -9.99
CA ASP A 163 -1.31 17.86 -9.46
C ASP A 163 -2.26 18.93 -9.99
N MET A 164 -3.32 18.51 -10.70
CA MET A 164 -4.32 19.40 -11.24
C MET A 164 -5.70 18.77 -11.18
N GLN A 165 -6.68 19.56 -10.71
CA GLN A 165 -8.09 19.24 -10.78
C GLN A 165 -8.83 20.32 -11.55
N LEU A 166 -9.77 19.89 -12.39
CA LEU A 166 -10.50 20.73 -13.32
C LEU A 166 -11.99 20.37 -13.28
N ILE A 167 -12.88 21.34 -13.09
CA ILE A 167 -14.34 21.16 -13.14
C ILE A 167 -14.96 22.37 -13.82
N GLY A 168 -15.84 22.17 -14.80
CA GLY A 168 -16.59 23.29 -15.35
C GLY A 168 -17.42 23.01 -16.59
N ASP A 169 -18.03 24.06 -17.12
CA ASP A 169 -18.80 24.09 -18.36
C ASP A 169 -17.96 24.77 -19.45
N LEU A 170 -17.66 24.05 -20.53
CA LEU A 170 -16.92 24.54 -21.69
C LEU A 170 -17.82 25.27 -22.71
N GLY A 171 -19.12 25.44 -22.40
CA GLY A 171 -20.13 26.02 -23.28
C GLY A 171 -20.88 24.96 -24.10
N ASN A 172 -22.03 25.35 -24.66
CA ASN A 172 -22.90 24.47 -25.48
C ASN A 172 -23.33 23.17 -24.77
N GLY A 173 -23.44 23.19 -23.43
CA GLY A 173 -23.84 22.04 -22.60
C GLY A 173 -22.74 21.00 -22.35
N LEU A 174 -21.48 21.31 -22.69
CA LEU A 174 -20.32 20.43 -22.45
C LEU A 174 -19.73 20.66 -21.06
N LYS A 175 -19.80 19.65 -20.19
CA LYS A 175 -19.20 19.68 -18.84
C LYS A 175 -17.95 18.81 -18.78
N VAL A 176 -16.90 19.31 -18.15
CA VAL A 176 -15.63 18.60 -17.96
C VAL A 176 -15.30 18.44 -16.48
N VAL A 177 -14.82 17.26 -16.13
CA VAL A 177 -14.22 16.93 -14.84
C VAL A 177 -12.91 16.21 -15.12
N ALA A 178 -11.78 16.70 -14.61
CA ALA A 178 -10.50 16.02 -14.75
C ALA A 178 -9.69 16.08 -13.45
N ALA A 179 -8.87 15.06 -13.24
CA ALA A 179 -7.82 15.05 -12.23
C ALA A 179 -6.56 14.44 -12.86
N ILE A 180 -5.43 15.12 -12.74
CA ILE A 180 -4.14 14.66 -13.25
C ILE A 180 -3.15 14.81 -12.11
N SER A 181 -2.66 13.69 -11.60
CA SER A 181 -1.62 13.65 -10.56
C SER A 181 -0.47 12.76 -11.03
N ASP A 182 0.75 13.28 -10.92
CA ASP A 182 2.03 12.64 -11.20
C ASP A 182 2.98 13.01 -10.05
N GLU A 183 3.14 12.10 -9.09
CA GLU A 183 4.07 12.25 -7.99
C GLU A 183 5.20 11.21 -8.07
N ASN A 184 6.41 11.65 -8.45
CA ASN A 184 7.64 10.88 -8.27
C ASN A 184 7.99 10.79 -6.76
N LEU A 185 7.28 9.96 -6.01
CA LEU A 185 7.63 9.68 -4.62
C LEU A 185 8.70 8.58 -4.56
N PRO A 186 9.79 8.77 -3.78
CA PRO A 186 10.59 7.63 -3.37
C PRO A 186 9.67 6.68 -2.58
N ILE A 187 9.68 5.40 -2.96
CA ILE A 187 8.83 4.35 -2.43
C ILE A 187 8.98 4.33 -0.90
N GLN A 188 8.00 4.88 -0.16
CA GLN A 188 8.06 4.90 1.30
C GLN A 188 7.74 3.51 1.85
N ALA A 189 8.74 2.83 2.40
CA ALA A 189 8.61 1.50 3.03
C ALA A 189 7.82 1.48 4.35
N GLN A 190 7.27 2.61 4.80
CA GLN A 190 6.55 2.74 6.07
C GLN A 190 5.04 2.86 5.84
N GLY A 191 4.38 1.69 5.80
CA GLY A 191 2.94 1.51 5.66
C GLY A 191 2.12 2.07 6.83
N ASN A 192 1.81 3.37 6.77
CA ASN A 192 0.88 4.01 7.68
C ASN A 192 -0.43 4.36 6.96
N THR A 193 -1.57 3.91 7.49
CA THR A 193 -2.90 4.13 6.92
C THR A 193 -3.55 5.43 7.41
N GLN A 194 -3.88 6.34 6.49
CA GLN A 194 -5.13 7.14 6.53
C GLN A 194 -5.40 7.92 5.25
N GLN A 195 -4.41 8.08 4.36
CA GLN A 195 -4.65 8.62 3.02
C GLN A 195 -4.83 7.45 2.05
N LEU A 196 -5.85 7.54 1.19
CA LEU A 196 -6.01 6.62 0.06
C LEU A 196 -4.67 6.65 -0.71
N GLN A 197 -3.85 5.60 -0.62
CA GLN A 197 -2.53 5.50 -1.26
C GLN A 197 -2.68 5.23 -2.77
N GLU A 198 -3.46 6.06 -3.45
CA GLU A 198 -3.55 6.10 -4.92
C GLU A 198 -3.27 7.53 -5.35
N PHE A 199 -1.99 7.91 -5.28
CA PHE A 199 -1.51 9.27 -5.60
C PHE A 199 -1.42 9.50 -7.12
N ASP A 200 -1.41 8.45 -7.94
CA ASP A 200 -1.45 8.55 -9.40
C ASP A 200 -2.86 8.24 -9.91
N LYS A 201 -3.65 9.29 -10.10
CA LYS A 201 -4.92 9.25 -10.84
C LYS A 201 -4.89 10.28 -11.94
N VAL A 202 -4.99 9.79 -13.17
CA VAL A 202 -5.05 10.64 -14.36
C VAL A 202 -6.30 10.29 -15.12
N PHE A 203 -7.35 11.11 -15.02
CA PHE A 203 -8.57 10.96 -15.79
C PHE A 203 -9.15 12.29 -16.26
N ILE A 204 -9.85 12.24 -17.38
CA ILE A 204 -10.69 13.31 -17.90
C ILE A 204 -12.04 12.73 -18.29
N GLN A 205 -13.11 13.34 -17.79
CA GLN A 205 -14.49 13.03 -18.16
C GLN A 205 -15.09 14.25 -18.84
N VAL A 206 -15.53 14.07 -20.08
CA VAL A 206 -16.31 15.05 -20.83
C VAL A 206 -17.73 14.53 -20.95
N SER A 207 -18.71 15.36 -20.64
CA SER A 207 -20.13 14.99 -20.74
C SER A 207 -20.91 16.07 -21.48
N LYS A 208 -21.88 15.63 -22.29
CA LYS A 208 -22.85 16.46 -22.97
C LYS A 208 -24.20 15.77 -22.90
N ASP A 209 -25.21 16.46 -22.37
CA ASP A 209 -26.55 15.92 -22.16
C ASP A 209 -26.53 14.59 -21.39
N ARG A 210 -26.96 13.49 -22.03
CA ARG A 210 -26.97 12.12 -21.46
C ARG A 210 -25.82 11.24 -21.99
N THR A 211 -24.78 11.85 -22.58
CA THR A 211 -23.57 11.16 -23.08
C THR A 211 -22.34 11.61 -22.33
N SER A 212 -21.46 10.68 -21.98
CA SER A 212 -20.20 10.93 -21.31
C SER A 212 -19.08 10.07 -21.90
N VAL A 213 -17.90 10.66 -22.01
CA VAL A 213 -16.65 10.00 -22.38
C VAL A 213 -15.67 10.21 -21.24
N THR A 214 -15.15 9.11 -20.71
CA THR A 214 -14.11 9.12 -19.68
C THR A 214 -12.85 8.52 -20.29
N ALA A 215 -11.72 9.22 -20.22
CA ALA A 215 -10.41 8.75 -20.63
C ALA A 215 -9.43 8.81 -19.46
N GLY A 216 -8.49 7.87 -19.38
CA GLY A 216 -7.56 7.72 -18.27
C GLY A 216 -8.00 6.67 -17.26
N ASP A 217 -7.76 6.90 -15.97
CA ASP A 217 -8.09 5.99 -14.88
C ASP A 217 -9.56 6.06 -14.48
N TYR A 218 -10.27 4.93 -14.50
CA TYR A 218 -11.66 4.86 -14.04
C TYR A 218 -12.03 3.47 -13.53
N GLU A 219 -13.21 3.37 -12.94
CA GLU A 219 -13.74 2.12 -12.38
C GLU A 219 -14.82 1.52 -13.29
N LEU A 220 -14.70 0.22 -13.53
CA LEU A 220 -15.72 -0.60 -14.16
C LEU A 220 -16.43 -1.43 -13.09
N ARG A 221 -17.74 -1.21 -12.99
CA ARG A 221 -18.63 -1.92 -12.04
C ARG A 221 -19.47 -2.92 -12.81
N ARG A 222 -19.89 -3.99 -12.12
CA ARG A 222 -20.76 -5.03 -12.68
C ARG A 222 -22.01 -4.43 -13.38
N PRO A 223 -22.42 -4.98 -14.53
CA PRO A 223 -23.70 -4.66 -15.15
C PRO A 223 -24.88 -5.26 -14.37
N ASN A 224 -26.10 -4.98 -14.82
CA ASN A 224 -27.29 -5.69 -14.35
C ASN A 224 -27.33 -7.11 -14.93
N SER A 225 -26.68 -8.07 -14.26
CA SER A 225 -26.59 -9.48 -14.65
C SER A 225 -26.43 -10.39 -13.43
N TYR A 226 -26.96 -11.61 -13.52
CA TYR A 226 -26.81 -12.63 -12.48
C TYR A 226 -25.41 -13.25 -12.48
N PHE A 227 -24.90 -13.67 -13.65
CA PHE A 227 -23.61 -14.33 -13.78
C PHE A 227 -22.43 -13.36 -13.95
N MET A 228 -22.64 -12.19 -14.56
CA MET A 228 -21.56 -11.23 -14.83
C MET A 228 -21.32 -10.29 -13.64
N ASN A 229 -20.50 -10.73 -12.70
CA ASN A 229 -20.07 -9.95 -11.54
C ASN A 229 -18.58 -9.59 -11.66
N TYR A 230 -18.24 -8.30 -11.61
CA TYR A 230 -16.86 -7.82 -11.50
C TYR A 230 -16.81 -6.40 -10.90
N PHE A 231 -15.65 -6.04 -10.37
CA PHE A 231 -15.26 -4.68 -10.08
C PHE A 231 -13.81 -4.54 -10.52
N LYS A 232 -13.52 -3.61 -11.43
CA LYS A 232 -12.21 -3.47 -12.07
C LYS A 232 -11.75 -2.03 -12.04
N LYS A 233 -10.54 -1.78 -11.53
CA LYS A 233 -9.83 -0.51 -11.77
C LYS A 233 -9.05 -0.60 -13.07
N VAL A 234 -9.28 0.34 -13.98
CA VAL A 234 -8.75 0.27 -15.35
C VAL A 234 -8.21 1.62 -15.81
N LYS A 235 -7.32 1.58 -16.81
CA LYS A 235 -6.82 2.76 -17.52
C LYS A 235 -7.14 2.65 -19.00
N GLY A 236 -7.92 3.57 -19.55
CA GLY A 236 -8.37 3.46 -20.95
C GLY A 236 -9.40 4.51 -21.34
N VAL A 237 -10.34 4.13 -22.20
CA VAL A 237 -11.45 4.99 -22.65
C VAL A 237 -12.78 4.26 -22.45
N SER A 238 -13.75 4.97 -21.86
CA SER A 238 -15.13 4.53 -21.70
C SER A 238 -16.08 5.55 -22.30
N LEU A 239 -16.99 5.08 -23.16
CA LEU A 239 -18.11 5.86 -23.70
C LEU A 239 -19.39 5.33 -23.05
N ALA A 240 -20.21 6.21 -22.48
CA ALA A 240 -21.53 5.89 -21.95
C ALA A 240 -22.56 6.88 -22.48
N SER A 241 -23.68 6.38 -23.00
CA SER A 241 -24.77 7.20 -23.54
C SER A 241 -26.13 6.63 -23.14
N THR A 242 -27.06 7.51 -22.78
CA THR A 242 -28.47 7.17 -22.62
C THR A 242 -29.30 7.93 -23.65
N PHE A 243 -30.06 7.21 -24.47
CA PHE A 243 -30.98 7.82 -25.44
C PHE A 243 -32.38 7.26 -25.26
N SER A 244 -33.38 8.11 -25.49
CA SER A 244 -34.78 7.70 -25.38
C SER A 244 -35.26 7.17 -26.74
N ALA A 245 -35.56 5.87 -26.78
CA ALA A 245 -36.14 5.20 -27.94
C ALA A 245 -37.67 5.26 -27.86
N GLY A 246 -38.26 6.41 -28.20
CA GLY A 246 -39.71 6.65 -28.08
C GLY A 246 -40.13 7.22 -26.72
N LYS A 247 -41.43 7.25 -26.43
CA LYS A 247 -41.99 7.96 -25.26
C LYS A 247 -41.77 7.30 -23.89
N LYS A 248 -41.49 5.99 -23.86
CA LYS A 248 -41.49 5.17 -22.62
C LYS A 248 -40.32 4.17 -22.55
N THR A 249 -39.29 4.35 -23.38
CA THR A 249 -38.17 3.42 -23.43
C THR A 249 -36.87 4.18 -23.44
N ASP A 250 -36.03 3.91 -22.46
CA ASP A 250 -34.67 4.43 -22.37
C ASP A 250 -33.71 3.30 -22.73
N VAL A 251 -32.71 3.61 -23.55
CA VAL A 251 -31.63 2.70 -23.91
C VAL A 251 -30.33 3.28 -23.35
N PHE A 252 -29.66 2.52 -22.51
CA PHE A 252 -28.36 2.86 -21.98
C PHE A 252 -27.31 1.95 -22.62
N THR A 253 -26.26 2.55 -23.17
CA THR A 253 -25.15 1.83 -23.78
C THR A 253 -23.85 2.32 -23.16
N LYS A 254 -22.97 1.39 -22.78
CA LYS A 254 -21.62 1.71 -22.35
C LYS A 254 -20.62 0.75 -22.99
N GLY A 255 -19.58 1.31 -23.61
CA GLY A 255 -18.45 0.58 -24.16
C GLY A 255 -17.15 1.04 -23.49
N SER A 256 -16.23 0.13 -23.25
CA SER A 256 -14.96 0.40 -22.57
C SER A 256 -13.84 -0.41 -23.18
N PHE A 257 -12.73 0.27 -23.46
CA PHE A 257 -11.48 -0.30 -23.94
C PHE A 257 -10.36 0.19 -23.03
N ALA A 258 -9.73 -0.71 -22.29
CA ALA A 258 -8.81 -0.33 -21.24
C ALA A 258 -7.76 -1.41 -20.93
N ILE A 259 -6.82 -1.07 -20.06
CA ILE A 259 -5.87 -1.98 -19.45
C ILE A 259 -6.29 -2.18 -17.99
N SER A 260 -6.41 -3.44 -17.58
CA SER A 260 -6.78 -3.83 -16.21
C SER A 260 -5.59 -3.63 -15.28
N ARG A 261 -5.81 -3.02 -14.11
CA ARG A 261 -4.74 -2.78 -13.12
C ARG A 261 -4.47 -3.98 -12.20
N GLY A 262 -5.38 -4.94 -12.10
CA GLY A 262 -5.23 -6.05 -11.15
C GLY A 262 -6.08 -7.29 -11.43
N LYS A 263 -5.84 -8.34 -10.66
CA LYS A 263 -6.59 -9.60 -10.65
C LYS A 263 -7.41 -9.74 -9.39
N PHE A 264 -8.60 -10.32 -9.51
CA PHE A 264 -9.46 -10.64 -8.37
C PHE A 264 -8.93 -11.86 -7.63
N ALA A 265 -8.87 -11.80 -6.30
CA ALA A 265 -8.62 -12.93 -5.41
C ALA A 265 -9.75 -13.06 -4.39
N ARG A 266 -10.07 -14.32 -4.03
CA ARG A 266 -10.89 -14.65 -2.87
C ARG A 266 -10.14 -15.65 -2.00
N GLN A 267 -9.98 -15.34 -0.72
CA GLN A 267 -9.23 -16.17 0.24
C GLN A 267 -10.00 -16.34 1.53
N THR A 268 -9.93 -17.54 2.11
CA THR A 268 -10.39 -17.76 3.49
C THR A 268 -9.17 -17.67 4.40
N LEU A 269 -9.21 -16.79 5.41
CA LEU A 269 -8.09 -16.61 6.32
C LEU A 269 -8.00 -17.78 7.31
N PRO A 270 -6.78 -18.31 7.58
CA PRO A 270 -6.56 -19.31 8.61
C PRO A 270 -6.57 -18.65 9.99
N THR A 271 -7.75 -18.52 10.59
CA THR A 271 -7.96 -17.88 11.90
C THR A 271 -7.40 -18.73 13.04
N LYS A 272 -6.96 -18.07 14.11
CA LYS A 272 -6.45 -18.70 15.34
C LYS A 272 -7.09 -18.05 16.56
N GLU A 273 -7.21 -18.79 17.66
CA GLU A 273 -7.88 -18.30 18.87
C GLU A 273 -7.26 -17.01 19.40
N GLY A 274 -8.02 -15.91 19.39
CA GLY A 274 -7.58 -14.60 19.89
C GLY A 274 -6.41 -14.04 19.08
N ASN A 275 -6.39 -14.21 17.76
CA ASN A 275 -5.41 -13.58 16.88
C ASN A 275 -6.10 -12.54 15.98
N GLN A 276 -5.93 -11.25 16.26
CA GLN A 276 -6.48 -10.19 15.42
C GLN A 276 -5.60 -9.84 14.21
N GLY A 277 -4.49 -10.55 13.96
CA GLY A 277 -3.59 -10.28 12.83
C GLY A 277 -2.33 -9.50 13.24
N PRO A 278 -1.54 -9.01 12.25
CA PRO A 278 -1.87 -8.98 10.83
C PRO A 278 -1.89 -10.37 10.19
N TYR A 279 -2.87 -10.61 9.32
CA TYR A 279 -2.94 -11.76 8.43
C TYR A 279 -2.49 -11.36 7.04
N ARG A 280 -1.51 -12.09 6.49
CA ARG A 280 -1.00 -11.81 5.15
C ARG A 280 -1.89 -12.44 4.08
N LEU A 281 -2.22 -11.64 3.07
CA LEU A 281 -2.95 -12.02 1.86
C LEU A 281 -1.95 -12.47 0.78
N GLN A 282 -2.38 -13.36 -0.10
CA GLN A 282 -1.56 -13.90 -1.19
C GLN A 282 -2.24 -13.69 -2.55
N GLY A 283 -1.51 -13.82 -3.65
CA GLY A 283 -2.12 -13.89 -4.98
C GLY A 283 -2.75 -15.26 -5.25
N ASN A 284 -3.43 -15.40 -6.39
CA ASN A 284 -4.13 -16.64 -6.74
C ASN A 284 -3.19 -17.79 -7.09
N ASN A 285 -1.95 -17.49 -7.50
CA ASN A 285 -0.93 -18.48 -7.85
C ASN A 285 0.13 -18.63 -6.75
N GLY A 286 -0.16 -18.15 -5.53
CA GLY A 286 0.76 -18.20 -4.38
C GLY A 286 1.75 -17.04 -4.32
N GLU A 287 1.54 -15.97 -5.09
CA GLU A 287 2.35 -14.75 -5.05
C GLU A 287 2.27 -14.10 -3.65
N ARG A 288 3.41 -13.74 -3.06
CA ARG A 288 3.47 -13.19 -1.69
C ARG A 288 3.73 -11.69 -1.64
N PHE A 289 4.35 -11.18 -2.70
CA PHE A 289 4.64 -9.77 -2.89
C PHE A 289 3.61 -9.24 -3.86
N ILE A 290 2.39 -9.11 -3.34
CA ILE A 290 1.27 -8.51 -4.05
C ILE A 290 0.97 -7.15 -3.43
N ILE A 291 0.52 -6.22 -4.25
CA ILE A 291 -0.01 -4.94 -3.77
C ILE A 291 -1.52 -5.02 -3.94
N VAL A 292 -2.25 -4.93 -2.82
CA VAL A 292 -3.71 -4.94 -2.84
C VAL A 292 -4.20 -3.58 -3.33
N LEU A 293 -5.08 -3.56 -4.32
CA LEU A 293 -5.66 -2.32 -4.84
C LEU A 293 -6.63 -1.72 -3.83
N ALA A 294 -6.36 -0.49 -3.40
CA ALA A 294 -7.07 0.13 -2.29
C ALA A 294 -8.59 0.30 -2.54
N GLY A 295 -9.44 -0.13 -1.61
CA GLY A 295 -10.90 -0.03 -1.74
C GLY A 295 -11.53 -1.08 -2.65
N THR A 296 -10.76 -2.07 -3.10
CA THR A 296 -11.30 -3.26 -3.80
C THR A 296 -11.68 -4.38 -2.82
N GLU A 297 -11.24 -4.28 -1.57
CA GLU A 297 -11.40 -5.32 -0.57
C GLU A 297 -12.83 -5.41 -0.01
N ARG A 298 -13.30 -6.64 0.21
CA ARG A 298 -14.54 -6.98 0.91
C ARG A 298 -14.24 -8.09 1.89
N VAL A 299 -14.53 -7.84 3.16
CA VAL A 299 -14.18 -8.73 4.27
C VAL A 299 -15.45 -9.23 4.91
N LEU A 300 -15.67 -10.54 4.88
CA LEU A 300 -16.82 -11.18 5.50
C LEU A 300 -16.36 -11.95 6.73
N PHE A 301 -17.00 -11.71 7.88
CA PHE A 301 -16.86 -12.49 9.10
C PHE A 301 -18.15 -13.26 9.37
N ASN A 302 -18.11 -14.59 9.33
CA ASN A 302 -19.27 -15.47 9.49
C ASN A 302 -20.47 -15.03 8.63
N GLY A 303 -20.21 -14.68 7.37
CA GLY A 303 -21.21 -14.16 6.41
C GLY A 303 -21.58 -12.68 6.55
N THR A 304 -21.10 -11.96 7.57
CA THR A 304 -21.37 -10.53 7.78
C THR A 304 -20.26 -9.66 7.18
N LEU A 305 -20.62 -8.67 6.35
CA LEU A 305 -19.66 -7.72 5.79
C LEU A 305 -19.11 -6.78 6.88
N LEU A 306 -17.79 -6.77 7.04
CA LEU A 306 -17.08 -5.88 7.96
C LEU A 306 -16.81 -4.52 7.32
N LYS A 307 -16.71 -3.49 8.16
CA LYS A 307 -16.36 -2.12 7.78
C LYS A 307 -14.88 -1.84 8.04
N ARG A 308 -14.20 -1.30 7.04
CA ARG A 308 -12.80 -0.86 7.14
C ARG A 308 -12.67 0.43 7.95
N GLY A 309 -11.69 0.47 8.84
CA GLY A 309 -11.14 1.65 9.50
C GLY A 309 -10.70 1.36 10.93
N PHE A 310 -9.80 2.19 11.45
CA PHE A 310 -9.26 2.04 12.81
C PHE A 310 -10.35 2.06 13.90
N ASP A 311 -11.41 2.84 13.67
CA ASP A 311 -12.59 2.94 14.55
C ASP A 311 -13.71 1.95 14.19
N TYR A 312 -13.49 1.10 13.18
CA TYR A 312 -14.46 0.10 12.71
C TYR A 312 -13.92 -1.31 12.95
N ASP A 313 -14.11 -2.25 12.02
CA ASP A 313 -13.89 -3.69 12.26
C ASP A 313 -12.49 -4.17 11.90
N TYR A 314 -11.80 -3.53 10.95
CA TYR A 314 -10.45 -3.92 10.52
C TYR A 314 -9.70 -2.79 9.80
N VAL A 315 -8.37 -2.91 9.72
CA VAL A 315 -7.46 -2.11 8.90
C VAL A 315 -6.66 -3.01 7.96
N ILE A 316 -6.22 -2.48 6.83
CA ILE A 316 -5.42 -3.21 5.83
C ILE A 316 -4.21 -2.35 5.41
N ASP A 317 -3.03 -2.96 5.38
CA ASP A 317 -1.84 -2.43 4.72
C ASP A 317 -1.83 -2.96 3.28
N TYR A 318 -2.05 -2.08 2.32
CA TYR A 318 -2.14 -2.42 0.90
C TYR A 318 -0.81 -2.84 0.29
N ASN A 319 0.30 -2.26 0.76
CA ASN A 319 1.64 -2.54 0.24
C ASN A 319 2.20 -3.85 0.78
N ARG A 320 1.86 -4.18 2.04
CA ARG A 320 2.23 -5.47 2.66
C ARG A 320 1.22 -6.57 2.40
N ALA A 321 0.04 -6.22 1.89
CA ALA A 321 -1.10 -7.10 1.76
C ALA A 321 -1.47 -7.76 3.10
N GLU A 322 -1.53 -6.98 4.17
CA GLU A 322 -1.76 -7.45 5.54
C GLU A 322 -3.04 -6.87 6.13
N ILE A 323 -3.93 -7.70 6.68
CA ILE A 323 -5.16 -7.26 7.36
C ILE A 323 -5.09 -7.49 8.88
N THR A 324 -5.46 -6.48 9.65
CA THR A 324 -5.54 -6.53 11.11
C THR A 324 -6.95 -6.16 11.58
N PHE A 325 -7.56 -6.98 12.42
CA PHE A 325 -8.88 -6.79 12.99
C PHE A 325 -8.83 -5.89 14.24
N SER A 326 -9.86 -5.07 14.39
CA SER A 326 -10.03 -4.21 15.55
C SER A 326 -10.48 -5.03 16.77
N PRO A 327 -10.21 -4.57 18.00
CA PRO A 327 -10.63 -5.25 19.23
C PRO A 327 -12.16 -5.26 19.46
N THR A 328 -12.94 -4.69 18.54
CA THR A 328 -14.40 -4.65 18.58
C THR A 328 -15.05 -6.02 18.36
N ARG A 329 -14.28 -7.01 17.90
CA ARG A 329 -14.72 -8.39 17.69
C ARG A 329 -13.55 -9.34 17.87
N VAL A 330 -13.79 -10.49 18.50
CA VAL A 330 -12.76 -11.53 18.63
C VAL A 330 -12.70 -12.36 17.35
N ILE A 331 -11.57 -12.33 16.64
CA ILE A 331 -11.19 -13.43 15.77
C ILE A 331 -10.75 -14.64 16.63
N ALA A 332 -11.55 -15.70 16.55
CA ALA A 332 -11.40 -16.97 17.26
C ALA A 332 -11.06 -18.12 16.29
N ARG A 333 -10.71 -19.31 16.81
CA ARG A 333 -10.39 -20.49 15.97
C ARG A 333 -11.53 -20.90 15.03
N ASP A 334 -12.77 -20.63 15.44
CA ASP A 334 -14.01 -20.98 14.76
C ASP A 334 -14.54 -19.83 13.89
N SER A 335 -13.80 -18.72 13.80
CA SER A 335 -14.16 -17.58 12.97
C SER A 335 -13.89 -17.89 11.51
N ARG A 336 -14.91 -17.78 10.66
CA ARG A 336 -14.75 -17.85 9.21
C ARG A 336 -14.59 -16.44 8.66
N VAL A 337 -13.39 -16.13 8.17
CA VAL A 337 -13.13 -14.85 7.52
C VAL A 337 -12.83 -15.06 6.04
N ILE A 338 -13.68 -14.50 5.18
CA ILE A 338 -13.52 -14.53 3.72
C ILE A 338 -13.13 -13.13 3.26
N MET A 339 -11.99 -13.04 2.59
CA MET A 339 -11.46 -11.84 1.97
C MET A 339 -11.65 -11.93 0.46
N GLU A 340 -12.25 -10.91 -0.14
CA GLU A 340 -12.21 -10.66 -1.59
C GLU A 340 -11.44 -9.37 -1.82
N PHE A 341 -10.56 -9.31 -2.81
CA PHE A 341 -9.80 -8.10 -3.14
C PHE A 341 -9.23 -8.19 -4.56
N GLU A 342 -8.81 -7.06 -5.14
CA GLU A 342 -7.96 -7.06 -6.33
C GLU A 342 -6.49 -6.79 -5.94
N TYR A 343 -5.55 -7.38 -6.66
CA TYR A 343 -4.13 -7.16 -6.46
C TYR A 343 -3.39 -7.00 -7.79
N THR A 344 -2.25 -6.32 -7.78
CA THR A 344 -1.38 -6.20 -8.95
C THR A 344 -0.30 -7.28 -8.96
N ASP A 345 -0.08 -7.88 -10.14
CA ASP A 345 1.09 -8.69 -10.46
C ASP A 345 1.79 -8.06 -11.68
N ILE A 346 3.12 -7.96 -11.69
CA ILE A 346 3.87 -7.23 -12.73
C ILE A 346 4.03 -8.08 -14.02
N SER A 347 3.51 -9.31 -14.03
CA SER A 347 3.82 -10.34 -15.01
C SER A 347 3.39 -9.98 -16.45
N TYR A 348 2.18 -9.47 -16.66
CA TYR A 348 1.61 -9.26 -18.01
C TYR A 348 0.76 -7.99 -18.12
N LEU A 349 0.82 -7.33 -19.28
CA LEU A 349 -0.16 -6.30 -19.65
C LEU A 349 -1.52 -6.95 -19.93
N ARG A 350 -2.58 -6.47 -19.28
CA ARG A 350 -3.91 -7.08 -19.41
C ARG A 350 -4.88 -6.15 -20.12
N SER A 351 -5.17 -6.45 -21.39
CA SER A 351 -6.19 -5.71 -22.15
C SER A 351 -7.60 -6.14 -21.73
N LEU A 352 -8.51 -5.17 -21.60
CA LEU A 352 -9.89 -5.36 -21.18
C LEU A 352 -10.85 -4.64 -22.13
N TYR A 353 -11.85 -5.37 -22.59
CA TYR A 353 -12.97 -4.90 -23.38
C TYR A 353 -14.25 -5.20 -22.62
N ALA A 354 -15.10 -4.18 -22.43
CA ALA A 354 -16.41 -4.37 -21.82
C ALA A 354 -17.47 -3.58 -22.59
N ALA A 355 -18.60 -4.21 -22.89
CA ALA A 355 -19.74 -3.57 -23.50
C ALA A 355 -21.03 -3.99 -22.80
N GLN A 356 -21.92 -3.03 -22.54
CA GLN A 356 -23.24 -3.28 -21.97
C GLN A 356 -24.27 -2.43 -22.69
N THR A 357 -25.43 -3.01 -22.96
CA THR A 357 -26.59 -2.33 -23.51
C THR A 357 -27.82 -2.74 -22.72
N GLU A 358 -28.49 -1.78 -22.10
CA GLU A 358 -29.70 -1.96 -21.30
C GLU A 358 -30.88 -1.28 -22.00
N PHE A 359 -31.88 -2.06 -22.40
CA PHE A 359 -33.16 -1.56 -22.90
C PHE A 359 -34.15 -1.60 -21.75
N LYS A 360 -34.67 -0.45 -21.34
CA LYS A 360 -35.62 -0.34 -20.21
C LYS A 360 -36.92 0.30 -20.65
N SER A 361 -38.01 -0.45 -20.53
CA SER A 361 -39.39 0.01 -20.71
C SER A 361 -40.17 -0.04 -19.39
N GLU A 362 -41.47 0.27 -19.40
CA GLU A 362 -42.31 0.26 -18.19
C GLU A 362 -42.47 -1.15 -17.59
N ASN A 363 -42.71 -2.14 -18.45
CA ASN A 363 -43.05 -3.51 -18.06
C ASN A 363 -42.00 -4.54 -18.45
N TRP A 364 -40.98 -4.18 -19.23
CA TRP A 364 -39.95 -5.13 -19.65
C TRP A 364 -38.61 -4.43 -19.81
N GLY A 365 -37.55 -5.23 -19.83
CA GLY A 365 -36.26 -4.78 -20.30
C GLY A 365 -35.36 -5.93 -20.66
N LEU A 366 -34.35 -5.61 -21.46
CA LEU A 366 -33.42 -6.56 -22.06
C LEU A 366 -32.01 -5.99 -21.88
N ASN A 367 -31.10 -6.79 -21.35
CA ASN A 367 -29.71 -6.40 -21.15
C ASN A 367 -28.78 -7.37 -21.90
N PHE A 368 -27.89 -6.82 -22.70
CA PHE A 368 -26.79 -7.54 -23.34
C PHE A 368 -25.48 -7.06 -22.74
N ASN A 369 -24.64 -7.99 -22.27
CA ASN A 369 -23.35 -7.68 -21.70
C ASN A 369 -22.26 -8.55 -22.33
N PHE A 370 -21.11 -7.95 -22.61
CA PHE A 370 -19.91 -8.60 -23.13
C PHE A 370 -18.72 -8.14 -22.30
N TYR A 371 -17.89 -9.09 -21.88
CA TYR A 371 -16.65 -8.85 -21.17
C TYR A 371 -15.56 -9.75 -21.75
N SER A 372 -14.38 -9.18 -22.01
CA SER A 372 -13.19 -9.91 -22.44
C SER A 372 -11.96 -9.28 -21.80
N GLU A 373 -11.20 -10.07 -21.07
CA GLU A 373 -9.96 -9.69 -20.42
C GLU A 373 -8.87 -10.70 -20.82
N GLN A 374 -7.70 -10.24 -21.26
CA GLN A 374 -6.64 -11.13 -21.72
C GLN A 374 -5.25 -10.56 -21.42
N ASP A 375 -4.37 -11.41 -20.91
CA ASP A 375 -2.96 -11.13 -20.69
C ASP A 375 -2.19 -11.13 -22.01
N SER A 376 -1.24 -10.22 -22.20
CA SER A 376 -0.33 -10.25 -23.33
C SER A 376 0.43 -11.58 -23.36
N LYS A 377 0.72 -12.10 -24.56
CA LYS A 377 1.61 -13.27 -24.69
C LYS A 377 3.04 -12.94 -24.24
N THR A 378 3.44 -11.67 -24.29
CA THR A 378 4.75 -11.19 -23.82
C THR A 378 4.65 -10.65 -22.39
N SER A 379 5.65 -10.94 -21.56
CA SER A 379 5.74 -10.37 -20.22
C SER A 379 6.03 -8.87 -20.26
N THR A 380 5.70 -8.19 -19.16
CA THR A 380 5.95 -6.75 -18.97
C THR A 380 6.95 -6.48 -17.85
N GLY A 381 7.61 -5.32 -17.91
CA GLY A 381 8.55 -4.87 -16.87
C GLY A 381 9.89 -5.62 -16.91
N ASP A 382 10.45 -5.88 -15.71
CA ASP A 382 11.78 -6.49 -15.53
C ASP A 382 11.80 -8.02 -15.71
N VAL A 383 10.63 -8.66 -15.78
CA VAL A 383 10.53 -10.11 -16.04
C VAL A 383 10.57 -10.32 -17.54
N GLN A 384 11.73 -10.69 -18.08
CA GLN A 384 11.85 -11.12 -19.47
C GLN A 384 11.82 -12.65 -19.54
N LEU A 385 10.80 -13.19 -20.22
CA LEU A 385 10.74 -14.62 -20.52
C LEU A 385 11.80 -14.97 -21.57
N ASP A 386 12.71 -15.87 -21.24
CA ASP A 386 13.68 -16.39 -22.21
C ASP A 386 13.07 -17.55 -23.04
N SER A 387 13.85 -18.07 -24.00
CA SER A 387 13.39 -19.17 -24.86
C SER A 387 13.06 -20.46 -24.10
N THR A 388 13.72 -20.70 -22.96
CA THR A 388 13.45 -21.85 -22.09
C THR A 388 12.13 -21.64 -21.35
N ASP A 389 11.91 -20.44 -20.81
CA ASP A 389 10.65 -20.09 -20.15
C ASP A 389 9.45 -20.22 -21.10
N VAL A 390 9.57 -19.70 -22.32
CA VAL A 390 8.52 -19.81 -23.35
C VAL A 390 8.23 -21.27 -23.67
N LYS A 391 9.26 -22.11 -23.85
CA LYS A 391 9.08 -23.53 -24.13
C LYS A 391 8.39 -24.26 -22.98
N ILE A 392 8.78 -23.99 -21.73
CA ILE A 392 8.12 -24.55 -20.54
C ILE A 392 6.64 -24.17 -20.53
N LEU A 393 6.29 -22.92 -20.83
CA LEU A 393 4.90 -22.46 -20.89
C LEU A 393 4.12 -23.08 -22.06
N GLU A 394 4.73 -23.34 -23.20
CA GLU A 394 4.07 -24.00 -24.34
C GLU A 394 3.80 -25.49 -24.07
N GLU A 395 4.69 -26.16 -23.32
CA GLU A 395 4.57 -27.58 -22.97
C GLU A 395 3.73 -27.85 -21.71
N SER A 396 3.52 -26.86 -20.85
CA SER A 396 2.82 -27.05 -19.56
C SER A 396 1.31 -27.28 -19.67
N GLY A 397 0.68 -26.89 -20.79
CA GLY A 397 -0.78 -26.90 -20.89
C GLY A 397 -1.43 -26.02 -19.82
N ASP A 398 -2.54 -26.51 -19.29
CA ASP A 398 -3.33 -25.89 -18.22
C ASP A 398 -2.80 -26.13 -16.80
N ASP A 399 -1.71 -26.89 -16.65
CA ASP A 399 -1.19 -27.36 -15.36
C ASP A 399 0.00 -26.52 -14.86
N LEU A 400 -0.26 -25.68 -13.86
CA LEU A 400 0.76 -24.84 -13.22
C LEU A 400 1.90 -25.63 -12.58
N SER A 401 1.68 -26.89 -12.16
CA SER A 401 2.77 -27.68 -11.56
C SER A 401 3.87 -28.04 -12.56
N LYS A 402 3.58 -27.95 -13.87
CA LYS A 402 4.53 -28.18 -14.96
C LYS A 402 5.22 -26.90 -15.43
N SER A 403 4.75 -25.72 -15.02
CA SER A 403 5.34 -24.43 -15.41
C SER A 403 6.40 -23.94 -14.41
N VAL A 404 7.38 -24.78 -14.08
CA VAL A 404 8.41 -24.51 -13.05
C VAL A 404 9.82 -24.54 -13.67
N ARG A 405 10.65 -23.56 -13.32
CA ARG A 405 12.05 -23.46 -13.74
C ARG A 405 13.01 -23.53 -12.55
N LYS A 406 14.19 -24.16 -12.71
CA LYS A 406 15.28 -24.08 -11.72
C LYS A 406 15.81 -22.63 -11.61
N SER A 407 15.91 -22.11 -10.40
CA SER A 407 16.27 -20.69 -10.16
C SER A 407 17.77 -20.43 -10.06
N PHE A 408 18.56 -21.47 -9.81
CA PHE A 408 19.98 -21.33 -9.55
C PHE A 408 20.78 -21.27 -10.84
N ARG A 409 21.80 -20.40 -10.86
CA ARG A 409 22.70 -20.23 -12.01
C ARG A 409 24.13 -19.98 -11.57
N LEU A 410 25.05 -20.18 -12.51
CA LEU A 410 26.45 -19.78 -12.35
C LEU A 410 26.57 -18.25 -12.33
N ILE A 411 27.54 -17.77 -11.54
CA ILE A 411 27.88 -16.35 -11.41
C ILE A 411 29.21 -16.05 -12.10
N ASN A 412 29.37 -14.83 -12.62
CA ASN A 412 30.64 -14.36 -13.18
C ASN A 412 31.53 -13.64 -12.11
N GLU A 413 32.77 -13.30 -12.46
CA GLU A 413 33.73 -12.68 -11.54
C GLU A 413 33.37 -11.24 -11.11
N GLU A 414 32.57 -10.52 -11.90
CA GLU A 414 32.09 -9.19 -11.52
C GLU A 414 30.94 -9.30 -10.50
N GLU A 415 30.01 -10.22 -10.73
CA GLU A 415 28.87 -10.52 -9.84
C GLU A 415 29.34 -11.02 -8.46
N LYS A 416 30.48 -11.72 -8.39
CA LYS A 416 31.11 -12.13 -7.12
C LYS A 416 31.47 -10.95 -6.21
N LYS A 417 31.65 -9.75 -6.76
CA LYS A 417 32.02 -8.53 -6.02
C LYS A 417 30.80 -7.70 -5.60
N GLU A 418 29.58 -8.10 -6.00
CA GLU A 418 28.36 -7.38 -5.63
C GLU A 418 27.96 -7.66 -4.18
N VAL A 419 28.18 -6.67 -3.29
CA VAL A 419 27.95 -6.71 -1.84
C VAL A 419 26.52 -7.12 -1.41
N THR A 420 25.55 -7.09 -2.33
CA THR A 420 24.14 -7.37 -2.06
C THR A 420 23.69 -8.81 -2.39
N ARG A 421 24.59 -9.68 -2.86
CA ARG A 421 24.24 -11.06 -3.26
C ARG A 421 24.68 -12.11 -2.22
N ILE A 422 23.87 -13.15 -2.09
CA ILE A 422 24.22 -14.35 -1.32
C ILE A 422 24.76 -15.41 -2.27
N LEU A 423 25.99 -15.84 -2.02
CA LEU A 423 26.66 -16.82 -2.87
C LEU A 423 26.69 -18.21 -2.22
N TYR A 424 26.58 -19.24 -3.06
CA TYR A 424 26.51 -20.65 -2.68
C TYR A 424 27.57 -21.48 -3.41
N LYS A 425 28.05 -22.52 -2.75
CA LYS A 425 28.79 -23.64 -3.33
C LYS A 425 27.79 -24.73 -3.73
N GLY A 426 27.97 -25.34 -4.90
CA GLY A 426 27.22 -26.55 -5.29
C GLY A 426 27.91 -27.82 -4.79
N ILE A 427 27.15 -28.74 -4.21
CA ILE A 427 27.58 -30.11 -3.90
C ILE A 427 26.57 -31.10 -4.50
N LEU A 428 26.97 -32.32 -4.82
CA LEU A 428 26.02 -33.33 -5.30
C LEU A 428 25.14 -33.81 -4.13
N ASP A 429 23.85 -34.03 -4.37
CA ASP A 429 22.95 -34.58 -3.36
C ASP A 429 23.42 -36.02 -3.01
N PRO A 430 23.67 -36.34 -1.73
CA PRO A 430 24.08 -37.68 -1.31
C PRO A 430 23.05 -38.78 -1.63
N LEU A 431 21.76 -38.42 -1.75
CA LEU A 431 20.64 -39.34 -2.02
C LEU A 431 20.23 -39.34 -3.50
N ASP A 432 20.65 -38.34 -4.27
CA ASP A 432 20.37 -38.21 -5.71
C ASP A 432 21.54 -37.51 -6.43
N PRO A 433 22.61 -38.23 -6.80
CA PRO A 433 23.84 -37.66 -7.34
C PRO A 433 23.69 -36.89 -8.67
N VAL A 434 22.50 -36.90 -9.28
CA VAL A 434 22.18 -36.12 -10.49
C VAL A 434 21.72 -34.70 -10.14
N ASN A 435 21.41 -34.42 -8.88
CA ASN A 435 20.98 -33.11 -8.40
C ASN A 435 22.10 -32.38 -7.63
N ILE A 436 22.14 -31.06 -7.81
CA ILE A 436 23.06 -30.15 -7.11
C ILE A 436 22.32 -29.52 -5.94
N VAL A 437 22.89 -29.66 -4.75
CA VAL A 437 22.51 -28.99 -3.52
C VAL A 437 23.38 -27.75 -3.33
N LEU A 438 22.73 -26.62 -3.10
CA LEU A 438 23.38 -25.35 -2.76
C LEU A 438 23.71 -25.28 -1.26
N VAL A 439 24.93 -24.89 -0.93
CA VAL A 439 25.41 -24.71 0.46
C VAL A 439 26.06 -23.33 0.57
N PHE A 440 25.66 -22.55 1.56
CA PHE A 440 26.24 -21.23 1.82
C PHE A 440 27.75 -21.32 2.12
N THR A 441 28.54 -20.38 1.60
CA THR A 441 30.00 -20.35 1.79
C THR A 441 30.49 -18.93 1.99
N GLU A 442 31.39 -18.70 2.96
CA GLU A 442 32.08 -17.42 3.11
C GLU A 442 33.39 -17.36 2.29
N ASN A 443 33.82 -18.49 1.72
CA ASN A 443 35.00 -18.55 0.85
C ASN A 443 34.61 -18.22 -0.61
N ILE A 444 35.08 -17.07 -1.08
CA ILE A 444 34.79 -16.52 -2.41
C ILE A 444 35.25 -17.42 -3.57
N ASP A 445 36.32 -18.20 -3.38
CA ASP A 445 36.86 -19.08 -4.42
C ASP A 445 35.92 -20.27 -4.69
N SER A 446 35.19 -20.70 -3.66
CA SER A 446 34.24 -21.82 -3.73
C SER A 446 32.82 -21.40 -4.13
N ALA A 447 32.54 -20.09 -4.17
CA ALA A 447 31.24 -19.52 -4.48
C ALA A 447 31.01 -19.54 -6.00
N GLN A 448 30.15 -20.44 -6.48
CA GLN A 448 29.89 -20.63 -7.92
C GLN A 448 28.46 -20.30 -8.32
N TYR A 449 27.53 -20.28 -7.35
CA TYR A 449 26.10 -20.19 -7.63
C TYR A 449 25.45 -19.03 -6.86
N THR A 450 24.40 -18.49 -7.48
CA THR A 450 23.36 -17.69 -6.81
C THR A 450 22.02 -18.33 -7.10
N ALA A 451 21.04 -18.18 -6.20
CA ALA A 451 19.72 -18.76 -6.36
C ALA A 451 18.63 -17.91 -5.73
N VAL A 452 17.41 -18.07 -6.26
CA VAL A 452 16.18 -17.53 -5.66
C VAL A 452 15.40 -18.70 -5.07
N PHE A 453 15.07 -18.65 -3.78
CA PHE A 453 14.32 -19.70 -3.14
C PHE A 453 12.84 -19.32 -3.03
N THR A 454 11.97 -20.22 -3.48
CA THR A 454 10.51 -20.11 -3.36
C THR A 454 10.01 -21.03 -2.26
N GLU A 455 9.18 -20.51 -1.38
CA GLU A 455 8.55 -21.33 -0.34
C GLU A 455 7.39 -22.14 -0.95
N VAL A 456 7.46 -23.46 -0.81
CA VAL A 456 6.49 -24.43 -1.31
C VAL A 456 5.64 -25.05 -0.19
N GLY A 457 5.90 -24.63 1.05
CA GLY A 457 5.24 -25.12 2.26
C GLY A 457 6.04 -26.25 2.94
N PHE A 458 5.86 -26.38 4.25
CA PHE A 458 6.55 -27.39 5.05
C PHE A 458 6.24 -28.81 4.55
N GLY A 459 7.27 -29.64 4.42
CA GLY A 459 7.15 -31.01 3.92
C GLY A 459 7.13 -31.14 2.39
N LYS A 460 7.27 -30.03 1.67
CA LYS A 460 7.29 -29.99 0.19
C LYS A 460 8.59 -29.43 -0.40
N GLY A 461 9.49 -28.91 0.45
CA GLY A 461 10.77 -28.35 0.01
C GLY A 461 11.96 -28.97 0.70
N ASP A 462 13.16 -28.54 0.30
CA ASP A 462 14.42 -29.16 0.72
C ASP A 462 15.26 -28.25 1.64
N TYR A 463 14.86 -26.97 1.74
CA TYR A 463 15.60 -25.92 2.44
C TYR A 463 14.78 -25.25 3.55
N ILE A 464 15.47 -24.75 4.58
CA ILE A 464 14.97 -23.80 5.59
C ILE A 464 15.82 -22.53 5.59
N ILE A 465 15.32 -21.46 6.21
CA ILE A 465 16.11 -20.24 6.42
C ILE A 465 17.09 -20.48 7.58
N ASP A 466 18.37 -20.15 7.37
CA ASP A 466 19.38 -20.14 8.44
C ASP A 466 19.38 -18.78 9.16
N ASN A 467 18.62 -18.72 10.26
CA ASN A 467 18.48 -17.52 11.09
C ASN A 467 19.75 -17.16 11.89
N THR A 468 20.81 -17.97 11.83
CA THR A 468 22.09 -17.66 12.50
C THR A 468 23.01 -16.78 11.66
N LYS A 469 22.71 -16.60 10.37
CA LYS A 469 23.53 -15.86 9.41
C LYS A 469 22.96 -14.47 9.14
N ASN A 470 23.46 -13.45 9.83
CA ASN A 470 23.01 -12.05 9.74
C ASN A 470 23.55 -11.27 8.51
N LYS A 471 23.45 -11.85 7.31
CA LYS A 471 23.98 -11.30 6.05
C LYS A 471 23.00 -10.34 5.37
N ASN A 472 23.46 -9.58 4.36
CA ASN A 472 22.63 -8.66 3.57
C ASN A 472 21.66 -9.36 2.58
N ALA A 473 20.95 -10.39 3.05
CA ALA A 473 19.85 -11.16 2.44
C ALA A 473 19.73 -12.53 3.15
N ARG A 474 18.68 -13.30 2.85
CA ARG A 474 18.44 -14.61 3.47
C ARG A 474 19.46 -15.66 3.01
N VAL A 475 19.98 -16.40 3.98
CA VAL A 475 20.77 -17.61 3.75
C VAL A 475 19.86 -18.83 3.92
N TYR A 476 19.90 -19.75 2.95
CA TYR A 476 19.13 -20.98 3.01
C TYR A 476 20.04 -22.18 3.29
N GLN A 477 19.62 -23.02 4.23
CA GLN A 477 20.29 -24.25 4.61
C GLN A 477 19.51 -25.45 4.08
N TYR A 478 20.20 -26.37 3.41
CA TYR A 478 19.65 -27.66 3.01
C TYR A 478 19.45 -28.56 4.23
N VAL A 479 18.26 -29.12 4.38
CA VAL A 479 17.88 -30.00 5.51
C VAL A 479 17.47 -31.41 5.07
N GLY A 480 17.48 -31.68 3.75
CA GLY A 480 17.07 -32.96 3.17
C GLY A 480 15.78 -32.84 2.36
N LYS A 481 15.60 -33.78 1.42
CA LYS A 481 14.47 -33.81 0.50
C LYS A 481 13.12 -33.86 1.25
N ASN A 482 12.21 -32.94 0.94
CA ASN A 482 10.90 -32.80 1.61
C ASN A 482 10.97 -32.57 3.13
N MET A 483 12.12 -32.18 3.70
CA MET A 483 12.26 -31.88 5.13
C MET A 483 12.24 -30.37 5.43
N GLY A 484 12.16 -29.54 4.39
CA GLY A 484 12.11 -28.08 4.47
C GLY A 484 10.83 -27.48 3.91
N SER A 485 10.87 -26.17 3.75
CA SER A 485 9.76 -25.36 3.23
C SER A 485 10.08 -24.64 1.91
N TYR A 486 11.33 -24.67 1.46
CA TYR A 486 11.83 -23.89 0.32
C TYR A 486 12.50 -24.75 -0.75
N LEU A 487 12.37 -24.33 -2.02
CA LEU A 487 13.05 -24.91 -3.18
C LEU A 487 13.70 -23.83 -4.04
N PRO A 488 14.87 -24.08 -4.68
CA PRO A 488 15.51 -23.15 -5.61
C PRO A 488 14.86 -23.22 -7.00
N VAL A 489 13.58 -22.84 -7.07
CA VAL A 489 12.75 -22.85 -8.30
C VAL A 489 11.98 -21.54 -8.45
N ILE A 490 11.60 -21.21 -9.68
CA ILE A 490 10.72 -20.08 -10.05
C ILE A 490 9.47 -20.66 -10.71
N GLN A 491 8.30 -20.27 -10.20
CA GLN A 491 7.01 -20.60 -10.81
C GLN A 491 6.73 -19.63 -11.95
N LEU A 492 6.66 -20.13 -13.18
CA LEU A 492 6.24 -19.36 -14.35
C LEU A 492 4.72 -19.31 -14.40
N ILE A 493 4.16 -18.11 -14.49
CA ILE A 493 2.71 -17.88 -14.57
C ILE A 493 2.35 -17.79 -16.06
N PRO A 494 1.49 -18.66 -16.62
CA PRO A 494 1.06 -18.55 -18.01
C PRO A 494 0.11 -17.35 -18.24
N PRO A 495 0.10 -16.74 -19.44
CA PRO A 495 -0.85 -15.69 -19.77
C PRO A 495 -2.27 -16.25 -19.94
N GLU A 496 -3.26 -15.70 -19.24
CA GLU A 496 -4.66 -16.15 -19.26
C GLU A 496 -5.58 -15.26 -20.13
N GLN A 497 -6.72 -15.81 -20.56
CA GLN A 497 -7.82 -15.09 -21.22
C GLN A 497 -9.18 -15.49 -20.64
N LYS A 498 -9.99 -14.50 -20.28
CA LYS A 498 -11.32 -14.62 -19.67
C LYS A 498 -12.35 -13.86 -20.48
N GLN A 499 -13.42 -14.55 -20.89
CA GLN A 499 -14.53 -13.93 -21.61
C GLN A 499 -15.86 -14.40 -21.06
N LEU A 500 -16.83 -13.49 -21.00
CA LEU A 500 -18.20 -13.79 -20.60
C LEU A 500 -19.17 -12.91 -21.39
N ILE A 501 -20.18 -13.55 -21.97
CA ILE A 501 -21.30 -12.90 -22.63
C ILE A 501 -22.56 -13.26 -21.85
N THR A 502 -23.38 -12.27 -21.50
CA THR A 502 -24.70 -12.53 -20.90
C THR A 502 -25.80 -11.80 -21.67
N LEU A 503 -26.93 -12.49 -21.81
CA LEU A 503 -28.17 -11.92 -22.32
C LEU A 503 -29.26 -12.18 -21.28
N ASN A 504 -29.84 -11.12 -20.73
CA ASN A 504 -30.93 -11.25 -19.76
C ASN A 504 -32.13 -10.38 -20.08
N SER A 505 -33.29 -10.84 -19.64
CA SER A 505 -34.57 -10.17 -19.83
C SER A 505 -35.33 -10.16 -18.51
N PHE A 506 -35.96 -9.03 -18.19
CA PHE A 506 -36.94 -8.93 -17.12
C PHE A 506 -38.30 -8.55 -17.69
N TYR A 507 -39.37 -9.11 -17.15
CA TYR A 507 -40.74 -8.82 -17.56
C TYR A 507 -41.67 -8.76 -16.33
N LYS A 508 -42.44 -7.69 -16.21
CA LYS A 508 -43.48 -7.50 -15.21
C LYS A 508 -44.81 -7.97 -15.78
N PHE A 509 -45.24 -9.16 -15.37
CA PHE A 509 -46.53 -9.73 -15.77
C PHE A 509 -47.62 -9.30 -14.78
N GLY A 510 -48.47 -8.36 -15.21
CA GLY A 510 -49.47 -7.71 -14.36
C GLY A 510 -48.84 -6.80 -13.30
N ARG A 511 -49.54 -6.56 -12.19
CA ARG A 511 -49.04 -5.73 -11.07
C ARG A 511 -48.26 -6.52 -10.02
N ASN A 512 -48.25 -7.84 -10.14
CA ASN A 512 -47.99 -8.77 -9.04
C ASN A 512 -46.95 -9.84 -9.35
N SER A 513 -46.47 -9.95 -10.60
CA SER A 513 -45.51 -10.98 -10.99
C SER A 513 -44.33 -10.39 -11.76
N ASN A 514 -43.13 -10.86 -11.46
CA ASN A 514 -41.89 -10.53 -12.16
C ASN A 514 -41.24 -11.82 -12.65
N ILE A 515 -40.81 -11.83 -13.91
CA ILE A 515 -40.05 -12.91 -14.53
C ILE A 515 -38.70 -12.35 -14.92
N TYR A 516 -37.64 -13.09 -14.64
CA TYR A 516 -36.28 -12.81 -15.05
C TYR A 516 -35.67 -14.07 -15.67
N ALA A 517 -34.98 -13.91 -16.80
CA ALA A 517 -34.25 -14.98 -17.46
C ALA A 517 -32.89 -14.46 -17.92
N GLU A 518 -31.84 -15.26 -17.77
CA GLU A 518 -30.47 -14.95 -18.20
C GLU A 518 -29.81 -16.19 -18.81
N ILE A 519 -29.11 -16.01 -19.93
CA ILE A 519 -28.20 -17.00 -20.52
C ILE A 519 -26.78 -16.43 -20.46
N GLY A 520 -25.80 -17.25 -20.09
CA GLY A 520 -24.39 -16.89 -20.05
C GLY A 520 -23.53 -17.84 -20.87
N LEU A 521 -22.57 -17.30 -21.63
CA LEU A 521 -21.56 -18.07 -22.35
C LEU A 521 -20.16 -17.60 -21.93
N SER A 522 -19.36 -18.51 -21.39
CA SER A 522 -18.00 -18.22 -20.90
C SER A 522 -16.94 -18.93 -21.73
N ASN A 523 -15.76 -18.32 -21.78
CA ASN A 523 -14.54 -18.90 -22.34
C ASN A 523 -13.36 -18.52 -21.42
N LEU A 524 -12.70 -19.52 -20.83
CA LEU A 524 -11.50 -19.35 -20.00
C LEU A 524 -10.36 -20.19 -20.60
N ASP A 525 -9.35 -19.51 -21.13
CA ASP A 525 -8.09 -20.12 -21.55
C ASP A 525 -7.04 -19.78 -20.48
N LYS A 526 -6.55 -20.80 -19.75
CA LYS A 526 -5.56 -20.59 -18.67
C LYS A 526 -4.14 -20.41 -19.19
N ASN A 527 -3.87 -20.78 -20.44
CA ASN A 527 -2.56 -20.69 -21.03
C ASN A 527 -2.63 -20.42 -22.54
N ARG A 528 -2.64 -19.13 -22.89
CA ARG A 528 -2.70 -18.65 -24.28
C ARG A 528 -1.46 -18.99 -25.13
N ARG A 529 -0.41 -19.55 -24.51
CA ARG A 529 0.80 -20.04 -25.18
C ARG A 529 0.70 -21.50 -25.58
N SER A 530 -0.18 -22.28 -24.93
CA SER A 530 -0.34 -23.71 -25.18
C SER A 530 -1.62 -24.03 -25.96
N ALA A 531 -1.54 -24.99 -26.88
CA ALA A 531 -2.73 -25.59 -27.49
C ALA A 531 -3.24 -26.82 -26.72
N ILE A 532 -2.41 -27.38 -25.84
CA ILE A 532 -2.71 -28.56 -25.03
C ILE A 532 -3.81 -28.19 -24.02
N ASN A 533 -4.86 -29.02 -23.94
CA ASN A 533 -6.00 -28.90 -23.01
C ASN A 533 -7.06 -27.82 -23.31
N ASN A 534 -7.15 -27.25 -24.52
CA ASN A 534 -8.15 -26.20 -24.82
C ASN A 534 -9.62 -26.66 -24.98
N ASP A 535 -9.89 -27.96 -24.96
CA ASP A 535 -11.25 -28.51 -25.13
C ASP A 535 -12.19 -28.23 -23.95
N ASP A 536 -11.66 -27.81 -22.77
CA ASP A 536 -12.46 -27.51 -21.57
C ASP A 536 -12.67 -26.02 -21.27
N ASN A 537 -12.33 -25.14 -22.23
CA ASN A 537 -12.34 -23.68 -22.04
C ASN A 537 -13.75 -23.06 -22.04
N THR A 538 -14.69 -23.61 -22.84
CA THR A 538 -16.01 -22.99 -23.05
C THR A 538 -17.14 -23.66 -22.26
N GLY A 539 -18.05 -22.86 -21.71
CA GLY A 539 -19.24 -23.36 -21.02
C GLY A 539 -20.44 -22.42 -21.06
N LEU A 540 -21.64 -23.01 -21.00
CA LEU A 540 -22.94 -22.33 -21.02
C LEU A 540 -23.59 -22.35 -19.63
N SER A 541 -24.34 -21.31 -19.30
CA SER A 541 -25.20 -21.24 -18.12
C SER A 541 -26.57 -20.63 -18.44
N PHE A 542 -27.56 -20.95 -17.61
CA PHE A 542 -28.92 -20.41 -17.69
C PHE A 542 -29.49 -20.16 -16.31
N HIS A 543 -30.23 -19.08 -16.13
CA HIS A 543 -30.92 -18.75 -14.89
C HIS A 543 -32.32 -18.20 -15.17
N VAL A 544 -33.34 -18.75 -14.54
CA VAL A 544 -34.72 -18.22 -14.56
C VAL A 544 -35.19 -17.99 -13.14
N ALA A 545 -35.85 -16.86 -12.92
CA ALA A 545 -36.50 -16.52 -11.66
C ALA A 545 -37.90 -15.97 -11.92
N ILE A 546 -38.88 -16.49 -11.18
CA ILE A 546 -40.27 -16.05 -11.17
C ILE A 546 -40.60 -15.64 -9.73
N ASP A 547 -41.09 -14.43 -9.55
CA ASP A 547 -41.54 -13.88 -8.27
C ASP A 547 -42.99 -13.43 -8.43
N HIS A 548 -43.89 -13.97 -7.62
CA HIS A 548 -45.31 -13.65 -7.63
C HIS A 548 -45.75 -13.27 -6.22
N SER A 549 -46.43 -12.13 -6.08
CA SER A 549 -46.97 -11.66 -4.81
C SER A 549 -48.47 -11.42 -4.94
N MET A 550 -49.28 -12.01 -4.08
CA MET A 550 -50.73 -11.83 -4.07
C MET A 550 -51.24 -11.44 -2.69
N LYS A 551 -52.30 -10.63 -2.66
CA LYS A 551 -53.02 -10.28 -1.42
C LYS A 551 -54.06 -11.37 -1.16
N LEU A 552 -54.10 -11.92 0.05
CA LEU A 552 -55.03 -12.99 0.41
C LEU A 552 -56.40 -12.47 0.87
N ASP A 553 -56.49 -11.20 1.23
CA ASP A 553 -57.70 -10.55 1.71
C ASP A 553 -57.89 -9.15 1.11
N SER A 554 -59.15 -8.71 1.02
CA SER A 554 -59.52 -7.40 0.46
C SER A 554 -58.98 -6.21 1.26
N ALA A 555 -58.76 -6.38 2.58
CA ALA A 555 -58.13 -5.37 3.43
C ALA A 555 -56.59 -5.35 3.30
N ALA A 556 -56.00 -6.27 2.52
CA ALA A 556 -54.57 -6.45 2.32
C ALA A 556 -53.81 -6.67 3.64
N ASN A 557 -54.43 -7.32 4.61
CA ASN A 557 -53.82 -7.68 5.88
C ASN A 557 -52.82 -8.83 5.74
N TRP A 558 -52.96 -9.67 4.72
CA TRP A 558 -52.10 -10.81 4.43
C TRP A 558 -51.62 -10.79 2.97
N THR A 559 -50.33 -11.03 2.80
CA THR A 559 -49.69 -11.15 1.48
C THR A 559 -48.98 -12.49 1.39
N LEU A 560 -49.26 -13.24 0.32
CA LEU A 560 -48.54 -14.45 -0.04
C LEU A 560 -47.55 -14.12 -1.15
N ARG A 561 -46.32 -14.62 -1.03
CA ARG A 561 -45.27 -14.49 -2.05
C ARG A 561 -44.73 -15.87 -2.41
N GLY A 562 -44.69 -16.18 -3.70
CA GLY A 562 -44.03 -17.36 -4.24
C GLY A 562 -42.82 -16.96 -5.08
N ILE A 563 -41.69 -17.62 -4.87
CA ILE A 563 -40.46 -17.42 -5.64
C ILE A 563 -40.00 -18.78 -6.16
N LEU A 564 -39.83 -18.91 -7.47
CA LEU A 564 -39.26 -20.08 -8.11
C LEU A 564 -38.03 -19.65 -8.91
N LYS A 565 -36.88 -20.30 -8.69
CA LYS A 565 -35.66 -20.08 -9.45
C LYS A 565 -35.05 -21.39 -9.92
N HIS A 566 -34.55 -21.41 -11.13
CA HIS A 566 -33.79 -22.53 -11.67
C HIS A 566 -32.50 -22.00 -12.29
N GLU A 567 -31.37 -22.56 -11.91
CA GLU A 567 -30.05 -22.26 -12.46
C GLU A 567 -29.41 -23.55 -12.98
N PHE A 568 -28.90 -23.50 -14.20
CA PHE A 568 -28.08 -24.52 -14.81
C PHE A 568 -26.70 -23.96 -15.14
N VAL A 569 -25.64 -24.70 -14.84
CA VAL A 569 -24.25 -24.32 -15.11
C VAL A 569 -23.52 -25.52 -15.69
N HIS A 570 -23.04 -25.42 -16.93
CA HIS A 570 -22.21 -26.46 -17.54
C HIS A 570 -20.87 -26.60 -16.80
N LYS A 571 -20.31 -27.80 -16.74
CA LYS A 571 -19.05 -28.12 -16.03
C LYS A 571 -17.83 -27.24 -16.37
N ASN A 572 -17.84 -26.64 -17.57
CA ASN A 572 -16.78 -25.77 -18.09
C ASN A 572 -17.14 -24.28 -18.03
N PHE A 573 -18.28 -23.91 -17.44
CA PHE A 573 -18.65 -22.51 -17.29
C PHE A 573 -17.80 -21.85 -16.20
N ASN A 574 -17.19 -20.71 -16.52
CA ASN A 574 -16.36 -19.93 -15.61
C ASN A 574 -16.90 -18.49 -15.50
N ALA A 575 -17.36 -18.12 -14.31
CA ALA A 575 -17.72 -16.74 -14.01
C ALA A 575 -16.46 -15.86 -13.82
N LEU A 576 -16.58 -14.55 -14.06
CA LEU A 576 -15.47 -13.60 -13.90
C LEU A 576 -15.04 -13.48 -12.44
N ASN A 577 -15.98 -13.06 -11.59
CA ASN A 577 -15.88 -13.17 -10.14
C ASN A 577 -17.04 -14.04 -9.64
N PRO A 578 -16.95 -14.59 -8.41
CA PRO A 578 -18.04 -15.38 -7.84
C PRO A 578 -19.37 -14.60 -7.80
N TYR A 579 -20.44 -15.22 -8.29
CA TYR A 579 -21.79 -14.66 -8.31
C TYR A 579 -22.69 -15.25 -7.20
N ARG A 580 -22.40 -16.46 -6.75
CA ARG A 580 -23.09 -17.09 -5.60
C ARG A 580 -22.59 -16.49 -4.27
N PRO A 581 -23.43 -16.48 -3.21
CA PRO A 581 -23.02 -16.03 -1.88
C PRO A 581 -21.74 -16.75 -1.39
N PRO A 582 -20.84 -16.08 -0.64
CA PRO A 582 -19.61 -16.70 -0.15
C PRO A 582 -19.81 -17.98 0.67
N GLU A 583 -20.91 -18.07 1.43
CA GLU A 583 -21.24 -19.26 2.24
C GLU A 583 -21.87 -20.41 1.43
N PHE A 584 -22.15 -20.23 0.13
CA PHE A 584 -22.83 -21.24 -0.70
C PHE A 584 -22.14 -22.62 -0.65
N VAL A 585 -20.80 -22.65 -0.71
CA VAL A 585 -20.03 -23.90 -0.68
C VAL A 585 -20.23 -24.67 0.63
N ARG A 586 -20.34 -23.97 1.77
CA ARG A 586 -20.62 -24.60 3.07
C ARG A 586 -22.09 -24.94 3.26
N ASP A 587 -22.99 -24.02 2.89
CA ASP A 587 -24.44 -24.24 3.02
C ASP A 587 -24.94 -25.42 2.16
N TRP A 588 -24.11 -25.88 1.22
CA TRP A 588 -24.31 -27.08 0.39
C TRP A 588 -23.25 -28.18 0.59
N ASN A 589 -22.39 -28.12 1.60
CA ASN A 589 -21.36 -29.14 1.88
C ASN A 589 -20.48 -29.55 0.67
N LEU A 590 -20.04 -28.58 -0.13
CA LEU A 590 -19.28 -28.81 -1.37
C LEU A 590 -17.75 -28.73 -1.18
N GLU A 591 -17.25 -28.44 0.02
CA GLU A 591 -15.82 -28.16 0.27
C GLU A 591 -14.88 -29.32 -0.10
N LEU A 592 -15.35 -30.56 0.00
CA LEU A 592 -14.57 -31.77 -0.32
C LEU A 592 -14.72 -32.23 -1.78
N ILE A 593 -15.57 -31.55 -2.57
CA ILE A 593 -15.95 -31.97 -3.92
C ILE A 593 -15.27 -31.04 -4.92
N SER A 594 -14.06 -31.42 -5.34
CA SER A 594 -13.27 -30.65 -6.32
C SER A 594 -13.58 -31.01 -7.79
N SER A 595 -14.27 -32.12 -8.04
CA SER A 595 -14.58 -32.59 -9.39
C SER A 595 -15.56 -31.66 -10.12
N LYS A 596 -15.26 -31.35 -11.39
CA LYS A 596 -16.17 -30.58 -12.28
C LYS A 596 -17.30 -31.48 -12.79
N ALA A 597 -18.53 -30.97 -12.77
CA ALA A 597 -19.71 -31.59 -13.38
C ALA A 597 -20.77 -30.50 -13.62
N ASP A 598 -21.79 -30.80 -14.44
CA ASP A 598 -22.90 -29.89 -14.68
C ASP A 598 -23.70 -29.68 -13.38
N GLU A 599 -24.07 -28.45 -13.09
CA GLU A 599 -24.76 -28.07 -11.86
C GLU A 599 -26.19 -27.63 -12.16
N ASN A 600 -27.16 -28.14 -11.41
CA ASN A 600 -28.56 -27.75 -11.44
C ASN A 600 -28.98 -27.30 -10.04
N LEU A 601 -29.48 -26.08 -9.92
CA LEU A 601 -29.95 -25.48 -8.66
C LEU A 601 -31.40 -25.03 -8.82
N LEU A 602 -32.30 -25.68 -8.10
CA LEU A 602 -33.70 -25.30 -7.97
C LEU A 602 -33.91 -24.63 -6.60
N LEU A 603 -34.50 -23.44 -6.58
CA LEU A 603 -34.91 -22.75 -5.36
C LEU A 603 -36.41 -22.45 -5.41
N SER A 604 -37.18 -22.96 -4.46
CA SER A 604 -38.63 -22.75 -4.39
C SER A 604 -39.02 -22.26 -3.00
N ASN A 605 -39.40 -20.99 -2.88
CA ASN A 605 -39.78 -20.37 -1.61
C ASN A 605 -41.23 -19.88 -1.64
N ILE A 606 -41.97 -20.14 -0.57
CA ILE A 606 -43.32 -19.63 -0.32
C ILE A 606 -43.29 -18.89 1.01
N GLY A 607 -43.73 -17.63 1.01
CA GLY A 607 -43.78 -16.76 2.17
C GLY A 607 -45.15 -16.16 2.38
N ILE A 608 -45.57 -16.03 3.63
CA ILE A 608 -46.78 -15.33 4.05
C ILE A 608 -46.40 -14.24 5.05
N SER A 609 -46.91 -13.02 4.87
CA SER A 609 -46.70 -11.93 5.81
C SER A 609 -47.98 -11.15 6.10
N GLY A 610 -48.13 -10.73 7.36
CA GLY A 610 -49.31 -10.05 7.88
C GLY A 610 -49.00 -8.66 8.44
N LYS A 611 -49.98 -7.75 8.41
CA LYS A 611 -49.83 -6.38 8.97
C LYS A 611 -49.57 -6.34 10.48
N SER A 612 -49.87 -7.41 11.21
CA SER A 612 -49.56 -7.56 12.65
C SER A 612 -48.07 -7.74 12.96
N GLY A 613 -47.19 -7.69 11.96
CA GLY A 613 -45.75 -7.90 12.10
C GLY A 613 -45.34 -9.37 12.01
N PHE A 614 -46.26 -10.27 11.69
CA PHE A 614 -46.02 -11.69 11.48
C PHE A 614 -45.49 -11.96 10.07
N SER A 615 -44.49 -12.83 9.93
CA SER A 615 -44.13 -13.44 8.65
C SER A 615 -43.57 -14.85 8.82
N ALA A 616 -43.89 -15.73 7.88
CA ALA A 616 -43.35 -17.07 7.80
C ALA A 616 -42.95 -17.37 6.35
N ASP A 617 -41.74 -17.88 6.15
CA ASP A 617 -41.18 -18.26 4.86
C ASP A 617 -40.71 -19.72 4.93
N TYR A 618 -41.05 -20.52 3.92
CA TYR A 618 -40.57 -21.88 3.75
C TYR A 618 -39.97 -22.05 2.36
N GLY A 619 -38.79 -22.66 2.29
CA GLY A 619 -38.05 -22.95 1.07
C GLY A 619 -37.75 -24.43 0.93
N TYR A 620 -38.04 -25.00 -0.23
CA TYR A 620 -37.52 -26.28 -0.69
C TYR A 620 -36.54 -26.04 -1.84
N ASN A 621 -35.29 -26.39 -1.61
CA ASN A 621 -34.18 -26.11 -2.50
C ASN A 621 -33.49 -27.43 -2.86
N ARG A 622 -33.10 -27.60 -4.12
CA ARG A 622 -32.39 -28.81 -4.60
C ARG A 622 -31.15 -28.41 -5.39
N PHE A 623 -30.03 -29.05 -5.12
CA PHE A 623 -28.78 -28.86 -5.85
C PHE A 623 -28.20 -30.20 -6.27
N ASP A 624 -28.11 -30.41 -7.58
CA ASP A 624 -27.54 -31.62 -8.17
C ASP A 624 -26.30 -31.22 -8.99
N LYS A 625 -25.18 -31.91 -8.78
CA LYS A 625 -23.93 -31.70 -9.52
C LYS A 625 -23.54 -33.02 -10.20
N GLY A 626 -23.90 -33.15 -11.47
CA GLY A 626 -23.85 -34.39 -12.24
C GLY A 626 -24.40 -35.57 -11.45
N ASN A 627 -23.71 -36.71 -11.54
CA ASN A 627 -24.01 -37.90 -10.72
C ASN A 627 -23.12 -37.99 -9.45
N ILE A 628 -22.33 -36.94 -9.17
CA ILE A 628 -21.33 -36.94 -8.08
C ILE A 628 -21.85 -36.35 -6.77
N TYR A 629 -22.89 -35.52 -6.83
CA TYR A 629 -23.50 -34.92 -5.64
C TYR A 629 -24.98 -34.61 -5.87
N ASN A 630 -25.82 -34.91 -4.87
CA ASN A 630 -27.22 -34.50 -4.83
C ASN A 630 -27.54 -33.98 -3.43
N GLY A 631 -28.21 -32.83 -3.33
CA GLY A 631 -28.57 -32.20 -2.06
C GLY A 631 -30.01 -31.69 -2.08
N ALA A 632 -30.75 -31.97 -1.01
CA ALA A 632 -32.09 -31.44 -0.76
C ALA A 632 -32.07 -30.63 0.54
N LYS A 633 -32.45 -29.36 0.44
CA LYS A 633 -32.34 -28.36 1.51
C LYS A 633 -33.71 -27.76 1.82
N HIS A 634 -34.07 -27.77 3.08
CA HIS A 634 -35.27 -27.14 3.63
C HIS A 634 -34.86 -25.92 4.47
N GLU A 635 -35.39 -24.76 4.13
CA GLU A 635 -35.18 -23.54 4.90
C GLU A 635 -36.52 -23.06 5.43
N ALA A 636 -36.59 -22.71 6.72
CA ALA A 636 -37.79 -22.10 7.28
C ALA A 636 -37.40 -20.88 8.12
N THR A 637 -38.12 -19.77 7.91
CA THR A 637 -37.98 -18.55 8.71
C THR A 637 -39.33 -18.18 9.27
N PHE A 638 -39.38 -17.93 10.58
CA PHE A 638 -40.51 -17.35 11.27
C PHE A 638 -40.07 -16.03 11.88
N LYS A 639 -40.86 -14.96 11.71
CA LYS A 639 -40.62 -13.67 12.35
C LYS A 639 -41.92 -13.11 12.92
N TYR A 640 -41.81 -12.52 14.10
CA TYR A 640 -42.86 -11.72 14.72
C TYR A 640 -42.26 -10.40 15.20
N GLN A 641 -42.83 -9.29 14.74
CA GLN A 641 -42.34 -7.95 15.04
C GLN A 641 -43.47 -7.11 15.67
N GLY A 642 -43.67 -7.32 16.98
CA GLY A 642 -44.60 -6.53 17.78
C GLY A 642 -43.94 -5.29 18.40
N GLU A 643 -44.71 -4.50 19.16
CA GLU A 643 -44.19 -3.27 19.79
C GLU A 643 -43.08 -3.55 20.84
N ARG A 644 -43.28 -4.58 21.68
CA ARG A 644 -42.38 -4.97 22.78
C ARG A 644 -41.56 -6.23 22.51
N ILE A 645 -42.11 -7.19 21.77
CA ILE A 645 -41.47 -8.47 21.49
C ILE A 645 -41.05 -8.50 20.02
N GLN A 646 -39.79 -8.85 19.79
CA GLN A 646 -39.31 -9.22 18.46
C GLN A 646 -38.74 -10.63 18.54
N PHE A 647 -39.24 -11.52 17.69
CA PHE A 647 -38.83 -12.91 17.63
C PHE A 647 -38.51 -13.28 16.18
N ARG A 648 -37.41 -13.99 15.98
CA ARG A 648 -37.06 -14.62 14.71
C ARG A 648 -36.50 -16.01 14.99
N ALA A 649 -37.02 -17.00 14.28
CA ALA A 649 -36.46 -18.35 14.23
C ALA A 649 -36.17 -18.69 12.78
N PHE A 650 -34.95 -19.12 12.50
CA PHE A 650 -34.50 -19.59 11.21
C PHE A 650 -33.96 -21.01 11.39
N THR A 651 -34.21 -21.88 10.43
CA THR A 651 -33.57 -23.20 10.36
C THR A 651 -33.24 -23.53 8.92
N ASN A 652 -32.08 -24.14 8.73
CA ASN A 652 -31.62 -24.70 7.46
C ASN A 652 -31.30 -26.18 7.70
N LEU A 653 -31.98 -27.08 7.00
CA LEU A 653 -31.74 -28.52 7.03
C LEU A 653 -31.40 -29.00 5.61
N LEU A 654 -30.15 -29.38 5.39
CA LEU A 654 -29.67 -30.01 4.17
C LEU A 654 -29.42 -31.51 4.43
N THR A 655 -29.93 -32.33 3.52
CA THR A 655 -29.51 -33.71 3.36
C THR A 655 -28.79 -33.82 2.03
N SER A 656 -27.62 -34.46 2.00
CA SER A 656 -26.91 -34.65 0.74
C SER A 656 -26.16 -35.96 0.66
N LYS A 657 -25.88 -36.37 -0.56
CA LYS A 657 -25.16 -37.60 -0.90
C LYS A 657 -24.12 -37.30 -1.96
N SER A 658 -22.89 -37.74 -1.74
CA SER A 658 -21.81 -37.69 -2.69
C SER A 658 -21.20 -39.08 -2.89
N SER A 659 -21.32 -39.59 -4.12
CA SER A 659 -20.83 -40.92 -4.50
C SER A 659 -19.30 -40.95 -4.64
N ILE A 660 -18.68 -39.85 -5.07
CA ILE A 660 -17.24 -39.80 -5.37
C ILE A 660 -16.35 -39.83 -4.12
N ILE A 661 -16.83 -39.33 -2.99
CA ILE A 661 -16.13 -39.35 -1.70
C ILE A 661 -16.77 -40.33 -0.69
N ASP A 662 -17.69 -41.18 -1.14
CA ASP A 662 -18.43 -42.14 -0.30
C ASP A 662 -19.10 -41.48 0.93
N GLN A 663 -19.86 -40.39 0.75
CA GLN A 663 -20.43 -39.65 1.90
C GLN A 663 -21.92 -39.32 1.79
N ASN A 664 -22.65 -39.55 2.87
CA ASN A 664 -23.95 -38.96 3.16
C ASN A 664 -23.79 -37.87 4.24
N THR A 665 -24.42 -36.71 4.06
CA THR A 665 -24.36 -35.62 5.03
C THR A 665 -25.74 -35.18 5.50
N THR A 666 -25.82 -34.80 6.78
CA THR A 666 -26.98 -34.12 7.36
C THR A 666 -26.48 -32.85 8.03
N PHE A 667 -26.88 -31.72 7.48
CA PHE A 667 -26.47 -30.39 7.92
C PHE A 667 -27.68 -29.62 8.44
N LEU A 668 -27.67 -29.26 9.72
CA LEU A 668 -28.73 -28.54 10.41
C LEU A 668 -28.17 -27.28 11.06
N ARG A 669 -28.74 -26.12 10.76
CA ARG A 669 -28.30 -24.81 11.29
C ARG A 669 -29.47 -23.94 11.74
N PRO A 670 -29.91 -24.06 13.01
CA PRO A 670 -30.93 -23.19 13.57
C PRO A 670 -30.32 -21.90 14.12
N ASN A 671 -31.03 -20.80 13.92
CA ASN A 671 -30.73 -19.48 14.47
C ASN A 671 -32.00 -18.88 15.08
N VAL A 672 -32.04 -18.66 16.39
CA VAL A 672 -33.19 -18.11 17.10
C VAL A 672 -32.77 -16.84 17.81
N THR A 673 -33.54 -15.77 17.63
CA THR A 673 -33.34 -14.49 18.33
C THR A 673 -34.66 -14.04 18.94
N LEU A 674 -34.65 -13.76 20.24
CA LEU A 674 -35.78 -13.22 20.98
C LEU A 674 -35.31 -11.94 21.66
N SER A 675 -36.05 -10.85 21.52
CA SER A 675 -35.81 -9.62 22.27
C SER A 675 -37.10 -9.06 22.85
N TYR A 676 -37.00 -8.50 24.04
CA TYR A 676 -38.09 -7.92 24.81
C TYR A 676 -37.70 -6.51 25.29
N LYS A 677 -38.51 -5.52 24.91
CA LYS A 677 -38.37 -4.14 25.41
C LYS A 677 -38.90 -4.07 26.85
N LEU A 678 -38.00 -3.89 27.80
CA LEU A 678 -38.26 -3.82 29.24
C LEU A 678 -39.02 -2.55 29.63
N ASP A 679 -38.71 -1.41 29.00
CA ASP A 679 -39.37 -0.14 29.29
C ASP A 679 -39.64 0.70 28.04
N LYS A 680 -40.61 1.63 28.14
CA LYS A 680 -40.94 2.56 27.05
C LYS A 680 -40.08 3.83 27.06
N LYS A 681 -39.49 4.20 28.21
CA LYS A 681 -38.83 5.50 28.42
C LYS A 681 -37.34 5.46 28.14
N ASN A 682 -36.62 4.40 28.55
CA ASN A 682 -35.19 4.22 28.36
C ASN A 682 -34.83 3.26 27.21
N ASN A 683 -35.83 2.60 26.64
CA ASN A 683 -35.71 1.66 25.53
C ASN A 683 -34.73 0.51 25.85
N TRP A 684 -34.69 0.08 27.12
CA TRP A 684 -33.92 -1.11 27.49
C TRP A 684 -34.53 -2.35 26.85
N THR A 685 -33.67 -3.21 26.34
CA THR A 685 -34.00 -4.46 25.67
C THR A 685 -33.18 -5.58 26.29
N ALA A 686 -33.85 -6.61 26.76
CA ALA A 686 -33.23 -7.89 27.07
C ALA A 686 -33.40 -8.81 25.86
N GLY A 687 -32.39 -9.59 25.51
CA GLY A 687 -32.48 -10.52 24.42
C GLY A 687 -31.70 -11.81 24.63
N PHE A 688 -32.07 -12.80 23.84
CA PHE A 688 -31.55 -14.15 23.81
C PHE A 688 -31.32 -14.55 22.35
N GLU A 689 -30.15 -15.11 22.07
CA GLU A 689 -29.76 -15.62 20.76
C GLU A 689 -29.24 -17.05 20.92
N LEU A 690 -29.73 -17.95 20.08
CA LEU A 690 -29.21 -19.31 19.89
C LEU A 690 -28.69 -19.39 18.47
N ASP A 691 -27.41 -19.70 18.31
CA ASP A 691 -26.80 -20.05 17.04
C ASP A 691 -26.19 -21.44 17.17
N ALA A 692 -26.65 -22.38 16.35
CA ALA A 692 -26.14 -23.75 16.39
C ALA A 692 -25.96 -24.30 14.99
N GLU A 693 -25.07 -25.28 14.89
CA GLU A 693 -24.79 -26.01 13.67
C GLU A 693 -24.52 -27.46 14.03
N SER A 694 -25.01 -28.39 13.22
CA SER A 694 -24.66 -29.80 13.28
C SER A 694 -24.47 -30.29 11.86
N ASN A 695 -23.27 -30.72 11.54
CA ASN A 695 -22.89 -31.23 10.23
C ASN A 695 -22.29 -32.62 10.40
N ILE A 696 -23.07 -33.64 10.11
CA ILE A 696 -22.69 -35.04 10.29
C ILE A 696 -22.39 -35.65 8.93
N TYR A 697 -21.17 -36.14 8.74
CA TYR A 697 -20.72 -36.88 7.57
C TYR A 697 -20.67 -38.37 7.92
N ARG A 698 -21.38 -39.21 7.18
CA ARG A 698 -21.32 -40.67 7.29
C ARG A 698 -20.82 -41.28 6.00
N SER A 699 -20.00 -42.32 6.09
CA SER A 699 -19.65 -43.14 4.93
C SER A 699 -20.91 -43.81 4.36
N ILE A 700 -21.07 -43.87 3.04
CA ILE A 700 -22.22 -44.57 2.43
C ILE A 700 -22.02 -46.09 2.57
N SER A 701 -20.78 -46.56 2.43
CA SER A 701 -20.44 -47.98 2.51
C SER A 701 -20.44 -48.57 3.92
N THR A 702 -19.99 -47.82 4.93
CA THR A 702 -19.81 -48.34 6.31
C THR A 702 -20.76 -47.75 7.34
N GLU A 703 -21.48 -46.67 6.99
CA GLU A 703 -22.31 -45.86 7.90
C GLU A 703 -21.57 -45.21 9.09
N ILE A 704 -20.24 -45.32 9.14
CA ILE A 704 -19.40 -44.74 10.18
C ILE A 704 -19.34 -43.21 10.03
N ILE A 705 -19.44 -42.49 11.13
CA ILE A 705 -19.25 -41.04 11.21
C ILE A 705 -17.78 -40.70 10.91
N ASN A 706 -17.58 -39.82 9.94
CA ASN A 706 -16.28 -39.31 9.55
C ASN A 706 -15.75 -38.29 10.57
N ASN A 707 -14.44 -38.25 10.78
CA ASN A 707 -13.75 -37.34 11.70
C ASN A 707 -13.95 -35.83 11.40
N LYS A 708 -14.41 -35.48 10.19
CA LYS A 708 -14.79 -34.11 9.80
C LYS A 708 -16.17 -33.67 10.31
N SER A 709 -16.94 -34.59 10.90
CA SER A 709 -18.23 -34.23 11.49
C SER A 709 -18.06 -33.31 12.68
N TYR A 710 -18.89 -32.28 12.71
CA TYR A 710 -18.74 -31.15 13.61
C TYR A 710 -20.10 -30.61 14.01
N SER A 711 -20.23 -30.19 15.27
CA SER A 711 -21.41 -29.47 15.74
C SER A 711 -21.00 -28.41 16.75
N PHE A 712 -21.73 -27.29 16.78
CA PHE A 712 -21.65 -26.35 17.88
C PHE A 712 -23.01 -25.84 18.32
N ARG A 713 -23.05 -25.35 19.55
CA ARG A 713 -24.18 -24.60 20.10
C ARG A 713 -23.65 -23.40 20.86
N ASN A 714 -24.05 -22.22 20.43
CA ASN A 714 -23.75 -20.94 21.07
C ASN A 714 -25.03 -20.31 21.61
N LEU A 715 -25.07 -20.07 22.92
CA LEU A 715 -26.16 -19.38 23.60
C LEU A 715 -25.65 -18.01 24.02
N LYS A 716 -26.33 -16.93 23.61
CA LYS A 716 -25.98 -15.56 23.97
C LYS A 716 -27.17 -14.86 24.62
N TRP A 717 -26.93 -14.23 25.77
CA TRP A 717 -27.87 -13.35 26.44
C TRP A 717 -27.32 -11.94 26.42
N TYR A 718 -28.19 -10.95 26.27
CA TYR A 718 -27.77 -9.55 26.33
C TYR A 718 -28.82 -8.65 26.96
N VAL A 719 -28.35 -7.53 27.51
CA VAL A 719 -29.18 -6.40 27.93
C VAL A 719 -28.56 -5.13 27.35
N ALA A 720 -29.34 -4.36 26.61
CA ALA A 720 -28.87 -3.15 25.94
C ALA A 720 -29.94 -2.07 25.89
N ASN A 721 -29.56 -0.79 25.85
CA ASN A 721 -30.46 0.30 25.52
C ASN A 721 -30.08 0.94 24.16
N ASP A 722 -30.82 1.97 23.76
CA ASP A 722 -30.68 2.61 22.44
C ASP A 722 -29.35 3.38 22.29
N PHE A 723 -28.51 2.91 21.36
CA PHE A 723 -27.21 3.52 21.02
C PHE A 723 -27.31 4.88 20.32
N ASN A 724 -28.51 5.41 20.06
CA ASN A 724 -28.69 6.80 19.62
C ASN A 724 -28.74 7.81 20.77
N ARG A 725 -28.83 7.37 22.03
CA ARG A 725 -28.91 8.25 23.22
C ARG A 725 -27.53 8.74 23.69
N ASP A 726 -27.51 9.70 24.62
CA ASP A 726 -26.28 10.19 25.23
C ASP A 726 -25.59 9.12 26.08
N PHE A 727 -26.36 8.37 26.86
CA PHE A 727 -25.89 7.18 27.56
C PHE A 727 -26.44 5.94 26.86
N ALA A 728 -25.53 5.09 26.40
CA ALA A 728 -25.88 3.78 25.88
C ALA A 728 -24.91 2.70 26.38
N MET A 729 -25.42 1.50 26.61
CA MET A 729 -24.64 0.38 27.10
C MET A 729 -25.27 -0.93 26.61
N LYS A 730 -24.43 -1.92 26.34
CA LYS A 730 -24.77 -3.31 26.05
C LYS A 730 -23.86 -4.22 26.86
N LEU A 731 -24.46 -5.09 27.65
CA LEU A 731 -23.77 -6.20 28.30
C LEU A 731 -24.27 -7.49 27.66
N SER A 732 -23.35 -8.36 27.26
CA SER A 732 -23.66 -9.68 26.71
C SER A 732 -22.81 -10.78 27.34
N PHE A 733 -23.39 -11.96 27.49
CA PHE A 733 -22.70 -13.17 27.89
C PHE A 733 -23.00 -14.26 26.87
N SER A 734 -21.99 -15.02 26.45
CA SER A 734 -22.19 -16.18 25.58
C SER A 734 -21.43 -17.42 26.04
N ASP A 735 -22.06 -18.58 25.84
CA ASP A 735 -21.51 -19.92 26.10
C ASP A 735 -21.60 -20.75 24.82
N ARG A 736 -20.45 -21.09 24.26
CA ARG A 736 -20.31 -21.94 23.07
C ARG A 736 -19.70 -23.28 23.44
N ASN A 737 -20.33 -24.35 22.97
CA ASN A 737 -19.81 -25.70 23.07
C ASN A 737 -19.61 -26.26 21.67
N ASP A 738 -18.43 -26.83 21.42
CA ASP A 738 -18.06 -27.45 20.15
C ASP A 738 -17.88 -28.96 20.33
N PHE A 739 -18.33 -29.73 19.36
CA PHE A 739 -18.32 -31.19 19.34
C PHE A 739 -17.71 -31.70 18.04
N PHE A 740 -16.86 -32.72 18.13
CA PHE A 740 -16.18 -33.36 17.01
C PHE A 740 -16.34 -34.88 17.08
N ALA A 741 -16.21 -35.55 15.94
CA ALA A 741 -16.36 -37.00 15.87
C ALA A 741 -15.20 -37.75 16.53
N LYS A 742 -15.54 -38.67 17.44
CA LYS A 742 -14.65 -39.68 18.06
C LYS A 742 -15.46 -40.94 18.30
N GLU A 743 -14.92 -42.11 17.98
CA GLU A 743 -15.58 -43.41 18.25
C GLU A 743 -17.03 -43.50 17.72
N ASN A 744 -17.27 -42.96 16.52
CA ASN A 744 -18.60 -42.95 15.88
C ASN A 744 -19.69 -42.11 16.61
N GLU A 745 -19.28 -41.17 17.47
CA GLU A 745 -20.15 -40.19 18.12
C GLU A 745 -19.53 -38.78 18.16
N LEU A 746 -20.34 -37.75 18.40
CA LEU A 746 -19.85 -36.38 18.58
C LEU A 746 -19.52 -36.12 20.06
N LYS A 747 -18.24 -36.09 20.40
CA LYS A 747 -17.76 -35.77 21.76
C LYS A 747 -17.45 -34.28 21.88
N LYS A 748 -17.66 -33.70 23.06
CA LYS A 748 -17.37 -32.29 23.34
C LYS A 748 -15.86 -32.07 23.32
N ALA A 749 -15.38 -31.20 22.43
CA ALA A 749 -13.95 -30.91 22.29
C ALA A 749 -13.54 -29.61 22.99
N SER A 750 -14.42 -28.60 23.03
CA SER A 750 -14.13 -27.34 23.69
C SER A 750 -15.37 -26.62 24.25
N ASN A 751 -15.12 -25.73 25.20
CA ASN A 751 -16.08 -24.76 25.73
C ASN A 751 -15.48 -23.35 25.64
N ALA A 752 -16.23 -22.39 25.14
CA ALA A 752 -15.83 -20.99 25.13
C ALA A 752 -16.88 -20.13 25.82
N LYS A 753 -16.45 -19.37 26.84
CA LYS A 753 -17.28 -18.40 27.55
C LYS A 753 -16.79 -17.00 27.24
N GLU A 754 -17.70 -16.11 26.88
CA GLU A 754 -17.38 -14.74 26.48
C GLU A 754 -18.30 -13.73 27.16
N ILE A 755 -17.73 -12.67 27.72
CA ILE A 755 -18.43 -11.51 28.26
C ILE A 755 -18.05 -10.30 27.41
N GLU A 756 -19.05 -9.58 26.91
CA GLU A 756 -18.91 -8.39 26.08
C GLU A 756 -19.60 -7.22 26.79
N LEU A 757 -18.86 -6.13 27.03
CA LEU A 757 -19.38 -4.90 27.59
C LEU A 757 -19.03 -3.74 26.66
N VAL A 758 -20.04 -3.09 26.09
CA VAL A 758 -19.88 -1.94 25.19
C VAL A 758 -20.72 -0.78 25.71
N GLY A 759 -20.19 0.43 25.70
CA GLY A 759 -20.95 1.60 26.11
C GLY A 759 -20.41 2.91 25.59
N LYS A 760 -21.27 3.93 25.67
CA LYS A 760 -20.94 5.33 25.42
C LYS A 760 -21.68 6.22 26.41
N TRP A 761 -21.06 7.33 26.78
CA TRP A 761 -21.61 8.33 27.69
C TRP A 761 -21.17 9.73 27.27
N SER A 762 -22.03 10.43 26.53
CA SER A 762 -21.82 11.78 26.00
C SER A 762 -22.66 12.84 26.72
N ASN A 763 -22.93 12.64 28.01
CA ASN A 763 -23.94 13.38 28.79
C ASN A 763 -23.53 14.82 29.18
N SER A 764 -22.39 15.35 28.71
CA SER A 764 -22.05 16.77 28.94
C SER A 764 -21.06 17.33 27.92
N HIS A 765 -21.05 18.67 27.79
CA HIS A 765 -19.97 19.42 27.11
C HIS A 765 -18.56 19.17 27.71
N ASN A 766 -18.49 18.44 28.82
CA ASN A 766 -17.32 18.27 29.69
C ASN A 766 -16.86 16.81 29.80
N SER A 767 -17.57 15.84 29.22
CA SER A 767 -17.28 14.42 29.39
C SER A 767 -17.89 13.62 28.25
N ASP A 768 -17.03 12.94 27.51
CA ASP A 768 -17.39 12.01 26.44
C ASP A 768 -16.57 10.72 26.62
N LEU A 769 -17.24 9.62 26.91
CA LEU A 769 -16.64 8.32 27.17
C LEU A 769 -17.21 7.30 26.18
N SER A 770 -16.36 6.51 25.56
CA SER A 770 -16.76 5.30 24.83
C SER A 770 -15.85 4.15 25.23
N PHE A 771 -16.41 2.95 25.34
CA PHE A 771 -15.65 1.77 25.72
C PHE A 771 -16.24 0.49 25.12
N SER A 772 -15.38 -0.48 24.89
CA SER A 772 -15.69 -1.85 24.47
C SER A 772 -14.70 -2.76 25.17
N LEU A 773 -15.18 -3.78 25.87
CA LEU A 773 -14.36 -4.75 26.59
C LEU A 773 -14.91 -6.14 26.28
N ILE A 774 -14.04 -7.06 25.88
CA ILE A 774 -14.40 -8.45 25.59
C ILE A 774 -13.43 -9.35 26.34
N GLY A 775 -13.96 -10.15 27.26
CA GLY A 775 -13.22 -11.21 27.95
C GLY A 775 -13.70 -12.57 27.47
N ARG A 776 -12.79 -13.39 26.94
CA ARG A 776 -13.09 -14.73 26.42
C ARG A 776 -12.20 -15.78 27.06
N ASN A 777 -12.77 -16.91 27.48
CA ASN A 777 -12.05 -18.07 27.98
C ASN A 777 -12.38 -19.29 27.12
N LEU A 778 -11.42 -19.77 26.34
CA LEU A 778 -11.48 -21.03 25.61
C LEU A 778 -10.85 -22.13 26.46
N GLU A 779 -11.62 -23.19 26.70
CA GLU A 779 -11.18 -24.41 27.36
C GLU A 779 -11.22 -25.56 26.34
N VAL A 780 -10.05 -26.14 26.06
CA VAL A 780 -9.91 -27.38 25.28
C VAL A 780 -10.09 -28.55 26.23
N VAL A 781 -11.19 -29.28 26.08
CA VAL A 781 -11.57 -30.41 26.95
C VAL A 781 -10.88 -31.70 26.50
N GLU A 782 -10.75 -31.90 25.19
CA GLU A 782 -10.17 -33.10 24.57
C GLU A 782 -9.04 -32.69 23.61
N ALA A 783 -7.79 -32.69 24.10
CA ALA A 783 -6.63 -32.25 23.33
C ALA A 783 -6.37 -33.11 22.08
N GLU A 784 -6.73 -34.39 22.11
CA GLU A 784 -6.61 -35.28 20.95
C GLU A 784 -7.50 -34.85 19.77
N LEU A 785 -8.65 -34.24 20.04
CA LEU A 785 -9.56 -33.74 19.01
C LEU A 785 -9.13 -32.37 18.47
N LEU A 786 -8.31 -31.64 19.22
CA LEU A 786 -7.83 -30.29 18.89
C LEU A 786 -6.32 -30.17 19.15
N PRO A 787 -5.46 -30.95 18.46
CA PRO A 787 -4.03 -31.05 18.79
C PRO A 787 -3.23 -29.76 18.55
N ASN A 788 -3.79 -28.83 17.77
CA ASN A 788 -3.17 -27.54 17.47
C ASN A 788 -3.74 -26.37 18.30
N ASP A 789 -4.75 -26.62 19.14
CA ASP A 789 -5.38 -25.60 19.97
C ASP A 789 -4.99 -25.80 21.45
N ILE A 790 -4.85 -24.70 22.17
CA ILE A 790 -4.58 -24.69 23.60
C ILE A 790 -5.60 -23.82 24.32
N SER A 791 -5.97 -24.23 25.54
CA SER A 791 -6.83 -23.42 26.41
C SER A 791 -6.23 -22.03 26.61
N LYS A 792 -7.03 -20.98 26.40
CA LYS A 792 -6.55 -19.61 26.37
C LYS A 792 -7.60 -18.63 26.89
N LYS A 793 -7.13 -17.65 27.68
CA LYS A 793 -7.88 -16.46 28.05
C LYS A 793 -7.45 -15.30 27.18
N THR A 794 -8.43 -14.59 26.61
CA THR A 794 -8.20 -13.44 25.73
C THR A 794 -8.97 -12.25 26.28
N ILE A 795 -8.29 -11.10 26.41
CA ILE A 795 -8.90 -9.83 26.78
C ILE A 795 -8.65 -8.84 25.65
N LEU A 796 -9.73 -8.40 25.00
CA LEU A 796 -9.73 -7.33 24.02
C LEU A 796 -10.47 -6.13 24.62
N GLY A 797 -10.04 -4.92 24.26
CA GLY A 797 -10.65 -3.75 24.83
C GLY A 797 -10.22 -2.45 24.18
N ARG A 798 -11.14 -1.48 24.18
CA ARG A 798 -10.91 -0.12 23.77
C ARG A 798 -11.65 0.82 24.71
N LEU A 799 -11.01 1.88 25.16
CA LEU A 799 -11.57 2.92 25.99
C LEU A 799 -11.07 4.26 25.45
N ASP A 800 -11.99 5.14 25.05
CA ASP A 800 -11.70 6.51 24.65
C ASP A 800 -12.47 7.45 25.58
N TYR A 801 -11.75 8.31 26.30
CA TYR A 801 -12.31 9.23 27.28
C TYR A 801 -11.78 10.65 27.08
N THR A 802 -12.69 11.58 26.82
CA THR A 802 -12.41 13.01 26.78
C THR A 802 -13.11 13.68 27.95
N PHE A 803 -12.33 14.37 28.77
CA PHE A 803 -12.80 15.07 29.96
C PHE A 803 -12.35 16.52 29.94
N ALA A 804 -13.25 17.44 30.29
CA ALA A 804 -12.96 18.85 30.48
C ALA A 804 -13.63 19.37 31.75
N ALA A 805 -12.88 20.09 32.58
CA ALA A 805 -13.39 20.70 33.81
C ALA A 805 -12.92 22.15 33.96
N LEU A 806 -13.51 22.87 34.92
CA LEU A 806 -13.14 24.25 35.28
C LEU A 806 -13.11 25.20 34.06
N ASN A 807 -14.22 25.24 33.31
CA ASN A 807 -14.35 26.00 32.05
C ASN A 807 -13.25 25.67 31.03
N GLN A 808 -12.97 24.37 30.83
CA GLN A 808 -11.91 23.89 29.95
C GLN A 808 -10.47 24.23 30.40
N GLY A 809 -10.29 24.62 31.66
CA GLY A 809 -8.96 24.80 32.26
C GLY A 809 -8.27 23.51 32.64
N ILE A 810 -9.00 22.40 32.79
CA ILE A 810 -8.42 21.05 32.78
C ILE A 810 -9.01 20.34 31.58
N LYS A 811 -8.16 19.82 30.69
CA LYS A 811 -8.57 18.93 29.59
C LYS A 811 -7.74 17.67 29.66
N SER A 812 -8.39 16.52 29.59
CA SER A 812 -7.76 15.21 29.52
C SER A 812 -8.37 14.42 28.38
N THR A 813 -7.53 13.83 27.52
CA THR A 813 -7.94 12.86 26.52
C THR A 813 -7.14 11.60 26.77
N THR A 814 -7.82 10.49 27.06
CA THR A 814 -7.21 9.19 27.36
C THR A 814 -7.78 8.17 26.39
N SER A 815 -6.92 7.50 25.64
CA SER A 815 -7.27 6.32 24.86
C SER A 815 -6.47 5.12 25.36
N TYR A 816 -7.13 4.02 25.64
CA TYR A 816 -6.51 2.74 26.03
C TYR A 816 -7.05 1.64 25.11
N ASN A 817 -6.16 0.85 24.55
CA ASN A 817 -6.48 -0.24 23.64
C ASN A 817 -5.68 -1.48 24.06
N THR A 818 -6.36 -2.59 24.25
CA THR A 818 -5.75 -3.91 24.46
C THR A 818 -6.25 -4.83 23.38
N ASN A 819 -5.32 -5.49 22.70
CA ASN A 819 -5.60 -6.37 21.59
C ASN A 819 -4.69 -7.60 21.67
N SER A 820 -5.05 -8.68 20.98
CA SER A 820 -4.20 -9.87 20.85
C SER A 820 -4.00 -10.15 19.36
N GLY A 821 -2.78 -10.39 18.94
CA GLY A 821 -2.45 -10.53 17.52
C GLY A 821 -1.13 -11.25 17.34
N GLN A 822 -0.40 -10.82 16.34
CA GLN A 822 0.93 -11.30 16.05
C GLN A 822 1.77 -10.17 15.46
N GLU A 823 3.09 -10.34 15.44
CA GLU A 823 4.01 -9.42 14.80
C GLU A 823 4.87 -10.19 13.78
N PRO A 824 4.95 -9.73 12.52
CA PRO A 824 5.85 -10.34 11.55
C PRO A 824 7.29 -10.12 12.00
N LYS A 825 8.13 -11.14 11.84
CA LYS A 825 9.57 -10.92 11.93
C LYS A 825 10.01 -10.12 10.70
N ILE A 826 10.60 -8.95 10.96
CA ILE A 826 11.05 -8.03 9.92
C ILE A 826 12.53 -8.26 9.65
N GLU A 827 12.88 -8.42 8.39
CA GLU A 827 14.25 -8.45 7.90
C GLU A 827 14.51 -7.25 6.98
N TYR A 828 15.73 -6.73 6.99
CA TYR A 828 16.13 -5.64 6.11
C TYR A 828 17.18 -6.12 5.13
N VAL A 829 17.04 -5.70 3.87
CA VAL A 829 18.07 -5.86 2.84
C VAL A 829 18.40 -4.49 2.27
N PHE A 830 19.68 -4.26 2.03
CA PHE A 830 20.16 -3.02 1.44
C PHE A 830 20.46 -3.25 -0.04
N GLN A 831 19.81 -2.46 -0.90
CA GLN A 831 20.00 -2.51 -2.34
C GLN A 831 20.81 -1.31 -2.79
N LYS A 832 21.81 -1.53 -3.65
CA LYS A 832 22.63 -0.45 -4.22
C LYS A 832 21.81 0.35 -5.23
N VAL A 833 21.88 1.67 -5.14
CA VAL A 833 21.27 2.66 -6.05
C VAL A 833 22.34 3.66 -6.52
N GLU A 834 21.98 4.54 -7.45
CA GLU A 834 22.88 5.62 -7.86
C GLU A 834 23.24 6.51 -6.66
N THR A 835 24.51 6.92 -6.60
CA THR A 835 25.04 7.80 -5.55
C THR A 835 24.22 9.10 -5.47
N GLY A 836 23.68 9.40 -4.28
CA GLY A 836 22.78 10.54 -4.04
C GLY A 836 21.28 10.22 -4.13
N GLN A 837 20.88 9.02 -4.58
CA GLN A 837 19.50 8.52 -4.49
C GLN A 837 19.26 7.61 -3.28
N GLY A 838 20.33 7.21 -2.57
CA GLY A 838 20.27 6.35 -1.39
C GLY A 838 20.26 7.12 -0.08
N ASP A 839 19.77 6.48 0.97
CA ASP A 839 19.80 7.02 2.34
C ASP A 839 20.88 6.35 3.20
N TYR A 840 21.50 5.29 2.69
CA TYR A 840 22.48 4.48 3.41
C TYR A 840 23.81 4.39 2.66
N PHE A 841 24.89 4.32 3.42
CA PHE A 841 26.23 3.99 2.91
C PHE A 841 26.83 2.83 3.72
N LEU A 842 27.75 2.09 3.10
CA LEU A 842 28.42 0.94 3.71
C LEU A 842 29.74 1.38 4.35
N ILE A 843 29.98 0.99 5.61
CA ILE A 843 31.25 1.27 6.32
C ILE A 843 32.28 0.14 6.14
N SER A 844 31.85 -1.09 5.87
CA SER A 844 32.72 -2.25 5.76
C SER A 844 33.61 -2.19 4.50
N GLU A 845 34.91 -2.43 4.69
CA GLU A 845 35.95 -2.48 3.62
C GLU A 845 36.06 -3.86 2.94
N SER A 846 35.20 -4.82 3.29
CA SER A 846 35.24 -6.17 2.70
C SER A 846 34.83 -6.16 1.22
N GLY A 847 35.70 -6.65 0.33
CA GLY A 847 35.36 -6.97 -1.06
C GLY A 847 34.55 -8.27 -1.25
N ASN A 848 34.30 -9.03 -0.17
CA ASN A 848 33.51 -10.26 -0.19
C ASN A 848 32.07 -9.99 0.32
N PRO A 849 31.03 -10.19 -0.52
CA PRO A 849 29.65 -9.90 -0.16
C PRO A 849 29.11 -10.77 0.99
N ASN A 850 29.56 -12.03 1.07
CA ASN A 850 29.13 -12.95 2.12
C ASN A 850 29.78 -12.65 3.48
N LEU A 851 30.69 -11.67 3.58
CA LEU A 851 31.20 -11.15 4.86
C LEU A 851 30.47 -9.89 5.34
N SER A 852 29.75 -9.20 4.46
CA SER A 852 29.02 -7.98 4.81
C SER A 852 27.76 -8.28 5.62
N ASN A 853 27.59 -7.56 6.72
CA ASN A 853 26.44 -7.70 7.61
C ASN A 853 25.45 -6.55 7.40
N ILE A 854 24.16 -6.78 7.72
CA ILE A 854 23.11 -5.74 7.67
C ILE A 854 23.49 -4.48 8.46
N GLN A 855 24.25 -4.66 9.55
CA GLN A 855 24.70 -3.57 10.41
C GLN A 855 25.98 -2.88 9.94
N ASP A 856 26.47 -3.14 8.73
CA ASP A 856 27.54 -2.34 8.11
C ASP A 856 26.99 -1.10 7.38
N PHE A 857 25.69 -1.08 7.11
CA PHE A 857 24.99 0.03 6.46
C PHE A 857 24.59 1.10 7.49
N ARG A 858 24.85 2.37 7.21
CA ARG A 858 24.49 3.52 8.07
C ARG A 858 23.59 4.48 7.36
N TYR A 859 22.56 4.92 8.06
CA TYR A 859 21.64 5.95 7.60
C TYR A 859 22.32 7.31 7.66
N ASP A 860 22.55 7.90 6.50
CA ASP A 860 22.95 9.30 6.33
C ASP A 860 22.47 9.82 4.97
N PRO A 861 21.20 10.26 4.85
CA PRO A 861 20.67 10.78 3.60
C PRO A 861 21.34 12.09 3.17
N THR A 862 22.10 12.74 4.06
CA THR A 862 22.86 13.96 3.74
C THR A 862 24.25 13.67 3.22
N ASN A 863 24.69 12.41 3.33
CA ASN A 863 25.95 11.97 2.77
C ASN A 863 25.79 11.75 1.27
N PRO A 864 26.52 12.50 0.43
CA PRO A 864 26.46 12.26 -1.00
C PRO A 864 26.99 10.88 -1.40
N LEU A 865 27.78 10.21 -0.56
CA LEU A 865 28.23 8.83 -0.80
C LEU A 865 27.15 7.77 -0.49
N SER A 866 25.97 8.18 -0.01
CA SER A 866 24.86 7.26 0.21
C SER A 866 24.36 6.72 -1.13
N ALA A 867 24.54 5.41 -1.28
CA ALA A 867 24.31 4.67 -2.52
C ALA A 867 23.52 3.38 -2.24
N TYR A 868 22.84 3.30 -1.10
CA TYR A 868 22.01 2.17 -0.73
C TYR A 868 20.66 2.63 -0.20
N ILE A 869 19.61 1.88 -0.54
CA ILE A 869 18.27 1.99 0.04
C ILE A 869 17.99 0.76 0.90
N ARG A 870 17.19 0.93 1.95
CA ARG A 870 16.77 -0.17 2.82
C ARG A 870 15.41 -0.70 2.40
N LEU A 871 15.38 -1.94 1.94
CA LEU A 871 14.18 -2.70 1.63
C LEU A 871 13.81 -3.59 2.82
N THR A 872 12.52 -3.74 3.06
CA THR A 872 12.01 -4.63 4.11
C THR A 872 11.56 -5.94 3.47
N LEU A 873 12.17 -7.05 3.89
CA LEU A 873 11.71 -8.39 3.55
C LEU A 873 10.85 -8.93 4.69
N THR A 874 9.57 -9.17 4.42
CA THR A 874 8.66 -9.84 5.36
C THR A 874 8.69 -11.34 5.08
N ASN A 875 8.83 -12.18 6.11
CA ASN A 875 8.59 -13.62 6.02
C ASN A 875 7.17 -13.96 6.51
N ASN A 876 6.80 -15.23 6.48
CA ASN A 876 5.55 -15.73 7.08
C ASN A 876 5.77 -16.21 8.53
N GLU A 877 6.87 -15.81 9.17
CA GLU A 877 7.09 -16.09 10.58
C GLU A 877 6.50 -14.95 11.42
N PHE A 878 5.48 -15.30 12.19
CA PHE A 878 4.81 -14.39 13.09
C PHE A 878 5.04 -14.81 14.53
N VAL A 879 5.38 -13.85 15.39
CA VAL A 879 5.41 -14.05 16.83
C VAL A 879 4.07 -13.60 17.38
N ARG A 880 3.37 -14.47 18.12
CA ARG A 880 2.09 -14.10 18.73
C ARG A 880 2.31 -13.09 19.84
N THR A 881 1.46 -12.07 19.91
CA THR A 881 1.61 -10.99 20.89
C THR A 881 0.29 -10.53 21.51
N ASN A 882 0.35 -10.11 22.77
CA ASN A 882 -0.64 -9.28 23.43
C ASN A 882 -0.18 -7.82 23.33
N ASN A 883 -1.01 -6.99 22.74
CA ASN A 883 -0.73 -5.62 22.35
C ASN A 883 -1.49 -4.67 23.28
N ILE A 884 -0.80 -3.72 23.88
CA ILE A 884 -1.38 -2.70 24.75
C ILE A 884 -0.93 -1.34 24.23
N GLU A 885 -1.87 -0.44 23.99
CA GLU A 885 -1.61 0.94 23.65
C GLU A 885 -2.34 1.85 24.62
N ILE A 886 -1.63 2.79 25.24
CA ILE A 886 -2.20 3.86 26.06
C ILE A 886 -1.67 5.19 25.54
N ASN A 887 -2.56 6.16 25.39
CA ASN A 887 -2.22 7.52 25.01
C ASN A 887 -3.06 8.48 25.86
N GLN A 888 -2.38 9.30 26.64
CA GLN A 888 -2.98 10.25 27.57
C GLN A 888 -2.40 11.64 27.33
N ASN A 889 -3.27 12.58 27.01
CA ASN A 889 -2.96 14.00 26.88
C ASN A 889 -3.67 14.77 27.98
N LEU A 890 -2.90 15.45 28.85
CA LEU A 890 -3.41 16.27 29.93
C LEU A 890 -2.93 17.72 29.75
N THR A 891 -3.86 18.65 29.74
CA THR A 891 -3.61 20.09 29.71
C THR A 891 -4.23 20.74 30.92
N ILE A 892 -3.42 21.49 31.67
CA ILE A 892 -3.87 22.29 32.82
C ILE A 892 -3.54 23.75 32.55
N GLU A 893 -4.58 24.58 32.46
CA GLU A 893 -4.53 26.02 32.22
C GLU A 893 -5.39 26.74 33.29
N PRO A 894 -4.81 27.04 34.46
CA PRO A 894 -5.50 27.75 35.54
C PRO A 894 -6.07 29.11 35.15
N SER A 895 -5.56 29.72 34.06
CA SER A 895 -6.09 30.96 33.48
C SER A 895 -7.57 30.86 33.08
N LYS A 896 -8.07 29.65 32.82
CA LYS A 896 -9.45 29.36 32.45
C LYS A 896 -10.34 28.93 33.62
N PHE A 897 -9.78 28.62 34.80
CA PHE A 897 -10.56 28.03 35.92
C PHE A 897 -11.79 28.85 36.31
N LYS A 898 -11.71 30.18 36.22
CA LYS A 898 -12.83 31.08 36.49
C LYS A 898 -13.03 32.04 35.30
N LYS A 899 -14.23 32.03 34.72
CA LYS A 899 -14.67 33.08 33.81
C LYS A 899 -14.74 34.39 34.60
N VAL A 900 -14.01 35.40 34.13
CA VAL A 900 -14.06 36.74 34.71
C VAL A 900 -15.09 37.51 33.90
N SER A 901 -16.14 38.01 34.55
CA SER A 901 -17.10 38.89 33.91
C SER A 901 -16.40 40.17 33.44
N GLU A 902 -16.82 40.68 32.29
CA GLU A 902 -16.29 41.90 31.70
C GLU A 902 -16.31 43.05 32.73
N GLY A 903 -15.17 43.72 32.94
CA GLY A 903 -15.02 44.81 33.91
C GLY A 903 -14.58 44.43 35.34
N GLN A 904 -14.56 43.15 35.74
CA GLN A 904 -14.06 42.75 37.07
C GLN A 904 -12.56 42.40 37.05
N LYS A 905 -11.78 42.92 38.02
CA LYS A 905 -10.37 42.54 38.19
C LYS A 905 -10.25 41.10 38.71
N LYS A 906 -9.33 40.31 38.13
CA LYS A 906 -8.94 39.01 38.68
C LYS A 906 -8.43 39.19 40.12
N SER A 907 -8.84 38.31 41.04
CA SER A 907 -8.23 38.20 42.37
C SER A 907 -6.71 38.00 42.24
N LYS A 908 -5.92 38.57 43.16
CA LYS A 908 -4.43 38.47 43.15
C LYS A 908 -3.96 37.01 43.04
N PHE A 909 -4.62 36.10 43.75
CA PHE A 909 -4.33 34.67 43.71
C PHE A 909 -4.61 34.06 42.33
N ASN A 910 -5.77 34.35 41.73
CA ASN A 910 -6.12 33.86 40.38
C ASN A 910 -5.23 34.49 39.29
N GLY A 911 -4.80 35.74 39.47
CA GLY A 911 -3.84 36.39 38.59
C GLY A 911 -2.50 35.66 38.56
N PHE A 912 -1.97 35.30 39.73
CA PHE A 912 -0.75 34.51 39.85
C PHE A 912 -0.90 33.10 39.26
N LEU A 913 -1.97 32.38 39.62
CA LEU A 913 -2.24 31.04 39.07
C LEU A 913 -2.37 31.06 37.54
N SER A 914 -2.93 32.12 36.96
CA SER A 914 -3.10 32.25 35.51
C SER A 914 -1.80 32.37 34.71
N LEU A 915 -0.66 32.56 35.39
CA LEU A 915 0.66 32.54 34.76
C LEU A 915 1.13 31.10 34.49
N PHE A 916 0.66 30.11 35.24
CA PHE A 916 1.10 28.73 35.07
C PHE A 916 0.31 28.04 33.97
N SER A 917 0.94 27.07 33.30
CA SER A 917 0.22 26.04 32.54
C SER A 917 1.06 24.78 32.45
N THR A 918 0.43 23.64 32.20
CA THR A 918 1.11 22.35 32.09
C THR A 918 0.54 21.58 30.91
N LEU A 919 1.45 20.99 30.14
CA LEU A 919 1.14 20.04 29.08
C LEU A 919 1.86 18.72 29.39
N SER A 920 1.11 17.65 29.54
CA SER A 920 1.61 16.31 29.76
C SER A 920 1.06 15.39 28.67
N ASN A 921 1.95 14.65 28.02
CA ASN A 921 1.61 13.65 27.03
C ASN A 921 2.36 12.37 27.37
N PHE A 922 1.61 11.28 27.51
CA PHE A 922 2.10 9.97 27.85
C PHE A 922 1.54 8.97 26.84
N ARG A 923 2.42 8.38 26.03
CA ARG A 923 2.07 7.38 25.04
C ARG A 923 2.93 6.15 25.21
N ILE A 924 2.31 4.98 25.35
CA ILE A 924 3.00 3.69 25.38
C ILE A 924 2.31 2.73 24.43
N THR A 925 3.10 2.04 23.62
CA THR A 925 2.70 0.90 22.79
C THR A 925 3.58 -0.27 23.17
N LYS A 926 3.00 -1.32 23.73
CA LYS A 926 3.67 -2.53 24.22
C LYS A 926 3.14 -3.72 23.42
N LYS A 927 4.03 -4.54 22.86
CA LYS A 927 3.71 -5.85 22.29
C LYS A 927 4.48 -6.90 23.07
N GLN A 928 3.76 -7.70 23.84
CA GLN A 928 4.31 -8.75 24.70
C GLN A 928 4.06 -10.10 24.06
N MET A 929 5.01 -11.02 24.10
CA MET A 929 4.84 -12.38 23.57
C MET A 929 3.68 -13.09 24.29
N ASP A 930 2.81 -13.70 23.51
CA ASP A 930 1.61 -14.36 24.01
C ASP A 930 1.97 -15.72 24.65
N ASN A 931 2.05 -15.74 25.99
CA ASN A 931 2.25 -16.95 26.77
C ASN A 931 0.98 -17.30 27.56
N SER A 932 0.69 -18.60 27.71
CA SER A 932 -0.52 -19.13 28.39
C SER A 932 -0.67 -18.71 29.86
N ALA A 933 0.39 -18.18 30.49
CA ALA A 933 0.45 -17.75 31.89
C ALA A 933 0.47 -16.22 32.09
N THR A 934 0.06 -15.42 31.10
CA THR A 934 0.11 -13.95 31.19
C THR A 934 -0.86 -13.45 32.29
N PRO A 935 -0.37 -12.85 33.41
CA PRO A 935 -1.23 -12.45 34.51
C PRO A 935 -2.10 -11.24 34.13
N LEU A 936 -3.29 -11.10 34.72
CA LEU A 936 -4.18 -9.96 34.41
C LEU A 936 -3.52 -8.59 34.69
N SER A 937 -2.57 -8.53 35.62
CA SER A 937 -1.80 -7.33 35.93
C SER A 937 -0.92 -6.87 34.76
N SER A 938 -0.55 -7.75 33.82
CA SER A 938 0.26 -7.40 32.65
C SER A 938 -0.43 -6.40 31.71
N TYR A 939 -1.77 -6.38 31.70
CA TYR A 939 -2.60 -5.42 30.96
C TYR A 939 -2.53 -4.00 31.54
N LEU A 940 -2.02 -3.86 32.77
CA LEU A 940 -1.83 -2.60 33.49
C LEU A 940 -0.35 -2.32 33.82
N ASP A 941 0.57 -3.19 33.37
CA ASP A 941 2.01 -3.02 33.53
C ASP A 941 2.63 -2.42 32.26
N PHE A 942 3.10 -1.19 32.39
CA PHE A 942 3.67 -0.41 31.29
C PHE A 942 5.20 -0.34 31.33
N THR A 943 5.88 -1.19 32.12
CA THR A 943 7.34 -1.17 32.28
C THR A 943 8.10 -1.85 31.13
N LEU A 944 9.36 -1.46 30.91
CA LEU A 944 10.27 -2.01 29.90
C LEU A 944 11.00 -3.30 30.38
N ASN A 945 10.95 -3.61 31.67
CA ASN A 945 11.75 -4.70 32.28
C ASN A 945 11.25 -6.11 31.93
N ASP A 946 10.14 -6.22 31.21
CA ASP A 946 9.59 -7.49 30.75
C ASP A 946 10.43 -8.09 29.60
N THR A 947 10.98 -9.27 29.83
CA THR A 947 11.82 -10.00 28.87
C THR A 947 11.00 -10.62 27.73
N SER A 948 9.68 -10.75 27.90
CA SER A 948 8.77 -11.25 26.87
C SER A 948 8.34 -10.17 25.86
N LEU A 949 8.85 -8.95 25.96
CA LEU A 949 8.55 -7.85 25.03
C LEU A 949 9.12 -8.09 23.63
N VAL A 950 8.24 -8.15 22.64
CA VAL A 950 8.57 -8.22 21.20
C VAL A 950 8.79 -6.81 20.62
N ALA A 951 7.98 -5.85 21.05
CA ALA A 951 8.17 -4.45 20.71
C ALA A 951 7.68 -3.56 21.85
N TYR A 952 8.33 -2.42 22.06
CA TYR A 952 7.91 -1.43 23.05
C TYR A 952 8.24 -0.04 22.54
N ASN A 953 7.31 0.90 22.63
CA ASN A 953 7.54 2.30 22.34
C ASN A 953 6.88 3.12 23.43
N ALA A 954 7.64 3.89 24.19
CA ALA A 954 7.12 4.81 25.19
C ALA A 954 7.63 6.21 24.92
N LEU A 955 6.73 7.19 24.92
CA LEU A 955 7.03 8.61 24.86
C LEU A 955 6.30 9.30 26.01
N ASN A 956 7.08 9.87 26.93
CA ASN A 956 6.56 10.66 28.03
C ASN A 956 7.16 12.07 27.94
N THR A 957 6.32 13.06 27.73
CA THR A 957 6.70 14.48 27.70
C THR A 957 5.87 15.27 28.67
N ASN A 958 6.50 15.95 29.62
CA ASN A 958 5.83 16.91 30.50
C ASN A 958 6.51 18.25 30.36
N THR A 959 5.73 19.30 30.16
CA THR A 959 6.23 20.67 30.07
C THR A 959 5.38 21.57 30.94
N PHE A 960 6.06 22.20 31.89
CA PHE A 960 5.54 23.23 32.76
C PHE A 960 5.93 24.59 32.21
N PHE A 961 4.96 25.50 32.14
CA PHE A 961 5.17 26.85 31.64
C PHE A 961 4.86 27.87 32.73
N PHE A 962 5.65 28.93 32.76
CA PHE A 962 5.36 30.14 33.51
C PHE A 962 5.30 31.33 32.53
N ASN A 963 4.17 32.01 32.55
CA ASN A 963 3.78 33.12 31.67
C ASN A 963 3.74 32.73 30.18
N ARG A 964 3.14 31.55 29.88
CA ARG A 964 3.09 30.96 28.54
C ARG A 964 2.60 31.93 27.47
N GLY A 965 3.43 32.16 26.45
CA GLY A 965 3.06 33.00 25.29
C GLY A 965 2.96 34.50 25.60
N ASN A 966 3.40 34.95 26.77
CA ASN A 966 3.44 36.37 27.08
C ASN A 966 4.47 37.09 26.20
N VAL A 967 4.18 38.36 25.90
CA VAL A 967 5.04 39.19 25.03
C VAL A 967 6.38 39.49 25.70
N LYS A 968 6.43 39.69 27.02
CA LYS A 968 7.65 40.11 27.76
C LYS A 968 8.60 38.96 28.10
N TYR A 969 8.08 37.86 28.64
CA TYR A 969 8.90 36.70 28.98
C TYR A 969 8.06 35.43 29.07
N ASP A 970 8.68 34.28 28.79
CA ASP A 970 8.08 32.96 28.86
C ASP A 970 9.13 31.97 29.36
N LEU A 971 8.81 31.18 30.38
CA LEU A 971 9.70 30.16 30.94
C LEU A 971 9.08 28.78 30.77
N GLN A 972 9.90 27.81 30.39
CA GLN A 972 9.49 26.43 30.15
C GLN A 972 10.48 25.50 30.87
N PHE A 973 9.94 24.56 31.62
CA PHE A 973 10.71 23.49 32.23
C PHE A 973 10.04 22.17 31.85
N GLY A 974 10.80 21.23 31.33
CA GLY A 974 10.21 19.98 30.89
C GLY A 974 11.15 18.80 30.89
N ASN A 975 10.54 17.63 30.86
CA ASN A 975 11.23 16.37 30.66
C ASN A 975 10.67 15.66 29.44
N ARG A 976 11.54 14.93 28.74
CA ARG A 976 11.20 14.05 27.64
C ARG A 976 11.91 12.72 27.85
N ASN A 977 11.14 11.66 27.98
CA ASN A 977 11.63 10.29 27.98
C ASN A 977 11.07 9.61 26.73
N ASN A 978 11.95 8.98 25.96
CA ASN A 978 11.60 8.16 24.81
C ASN A 978 12.32 6.82 24.92
N GLN A 979 11.59 5.73 24.86
CA GLN A 979 12.13 4.38 24.90
C GLN A 979 11.55 3.58 23.74
N ASN A 980 12.39 2.85 23.03
CA ASN A 980 12.00 2.00 21.92
C ASN A 980 12.74 0.67 22.02
N ARG A 981 12.01 -0.45 21.96
CA ARG A 981 12.52 -1.81 21.82
C ARG A 981 11.97 -2.40 20.53
N THR A 982 12.85 -2.96 19.72
CA THR A 982 12.49 -3.71 18.50
C THR A 982 13.19 -5.06 18.53
N VAL A 983 12.45 -6.15 18.32
CA VAL A 983 13.01 -7.48 18.11
C VAL A 983 13.11 -7.74 16.61
N GLN A 984 14.32 -8.04 16.13
CA GLN A 984 14.61 -8.43 14.76
C GLN A 984 14.98 -9.91 14.71
N VAL A 985 15.06 -10.50 13.51
CA VAL A 985 15.57 -11.88 13.36
C VAL A 985 16.97 -12.02 13.95
N SER A 986 17.80 -10.98 13.81
CA SER A 986 19.15 -10.94 14.36
C SER A 986 19.21 -10.72 15.88
N GLY A 987 18.10 -10.51 16.58
CA GLY A 987 18.06 -10.25 18.03
C GLY A 987 17.44 -8.91 18.42
N ARG A 988 17.42 -8.62 19.73
CA ARG A 988 16.77 -7.43 20.30
C ARG A 988 17.63 -6.17 20.22
N GLU A 989 17.01 -5.04 19.88
CA GLU A 989 17.60 -3.69 19.96
C GLU A 989 16.75 -2.76 20.84
N ASP A 990 17.39 -2.10 21.81
CA ASP A 990 16.80 -1.08 22.66
C ASP A 990 17.41 0.29 22.38
N ARG A 991 16.59 1.34 22.35
CA ARG A 991 16.97 2.74 22.16
C ARG A 991 16.30 3.58 23.23
N GLY A 992 17.05 4.48 23.86
CA GLY A 992 16.54 5.36 24.90
C GLY A 992 17.01 6.80 24.70
N LEU A 993 16.15 7.75 25.05
CA LEU A 993 16.49 9.16 25.21
C LEU A 993 15.79 9.69 26.47
N ASP A 994 16.58 10.04 27.47
CA ASP A 994 16.13 10.79 28.64
C ASP A 994 16.62 12.22 28.54
N GLU A 995 15.73 13.21 28.63
CA GLU A 995 16.07 14.61 28.50
C GLU A 995 15.34 15.45 29.55
N LEU A 996 16.09 16.35 30.18
CA LEU A 996 15.58 17.42 31.01
C LEU A 996 16.01 18.74 30.38
N PHE A 997 15.06 19.66 30.19
CA PHE A 997 15.35 20.95 29.58
C PHE A 997 14.72 22.10 30.36
N PHE A 998 15.43 23.22 30.33
CA PHE A 998 14.94 24.53 30.72
C PHE A 998 15.08 25.47 29.54
N ARG A 999 14.02 26.20 29.21
CA ARG A 999 13.99 27.20 28.15
C ARG A 999 13.39 28.49 28.69
N SER A 1000 14.12 29.57 28.55
CA SER A 1000 13.61 30.92 28.79
C SER A 1000 13.55 31.70 27.49
N ARG A 1001 12.56 32.57 27.35
CA ARG A 1001 12.48 33.65 26.36
C ARG A 1001 12.28 34.96 27.10
N PHE A 1002 13.13 35.95 26.82
CA PHE A 1002 12.96 37.34 27.27
C PHE A 1002 12.85 38.25 26.06
N ASN A 1003 11.81 39.06 26.00
CA ASN A 1003 11.65 40.06 24.96
C ASN A 1003 12.21 41.41 25.42
N ILE A 1004 13.05 42.01 24.60
CA ILE A 1004 13.67 43.31 24.82
C ILE A 1004 13.10 44.28 23.77
N LYS A 1005 12.41 45.33 24.25
CA LYS A 1005 11.88 46.43 23.43
C LYS A 1005 11.05 46.00 22.19
N ASN A 1006 10.27 44.92 22.27
CA ASN A 1006 9.42 44.37 21.20
C ASN A 1006 10.14 44.04 19.87
N SER A 1007 11.47 44.15 19.81
CA SER A 1007 12.30 44.06 18.60
C SER A 1007 13.40 43.01 18.73
N ALA A 1008 13.69 42.50 19.93
CA ALA A 1008 14.62 41.40 20.13
C ALA A 1008 14.07 40.39 21.15
N ASP A 1009 14.35 39.11 20.93
CA ASP A 1009 14.11 38.03 21.89
C ASP A 1009 15.45 37.38 22.25
N ILE A 1010 15.70 37.18 23.53
CA ILE A 1010 16.81 36.37 24.02
C ILE A 1010 16.24 35.04 24.50
N PHE A 1011 16.81 33.94 24.02
CA PHE A 1011 16.52 32.60 24.51
C PHE A 1011 17.71 32.05 25.28
N ILE A 1012 17.43 31.38 26.38
CA ILE A 1012 18.42 30.62 27.14
C ILE A 1012 17.87 29.20 27.25
N ILE A 1013 18.54 28.25 26.60
CA ILE A 1013 18.15 26.84 26.64
C ILE A 1013 19.28 26.04 27.29
N VAL A 1014 18.93 25.26 28.31
CA VAL A 1014 19.84 24.33 29.00
C VAL A 1014 19.23 22.95 28.95
N GLU A 1015 20.00 21.97 28.47
CA GLU A 1015 19.55 20.58 28.31
C GLU A 1015 20.54 19.63 28.96
N LYS A 1016 20.03 18.64 29.69
CA LYS A 1016 20.77 17.46 30.12
C LYS A 1016 20.07 16.25 29.52
N SER A 1017 20.79 15.44 28.75
CA SER A 1017 20.22 14.27 28.09
C SER A 1017 21.11 13.04 28.17
N THR A 1018 20.51 11.85 28.12
CA THR A 1018 21.18 10.56 28.04
C THR A 1018 20.60 9.81 26.83
N LYS A 1019 21.43 9.52 25.83
CA LYS A 1019 21.07 8.69 24.67
C LYS A 1019 21.65 7.30 24.87
N SER A 1020 20.81 6.27 24.87
CA SER A 1020 21.25 4.87 24.98
C SER A 1020 20.86 4.06 23.74
N TYR A 1021 21.71 3.10 23.37
CA TYR A 1021 21.36 2.04 22.44
C TYR A 1021 22.04 0.73 22.86
N GLN A 1022 21.28 -0.35 22.90
CA GLN A 1022 21.75 -1.68 23.29
C GLN A 1022 21.31 -2.70 22.22
N SER A 1023 22.24 -3.52 21.75
CA SER A 1023 22.01 -4.61 20.81
C SER A 1023 22.46 -5.93 21.41
N GLU A 1024 21.60 -6.95 21.30
CA GLU A 1024 21.90 -8.31 21.77
C GLU A 1024 22.95 -9.02 20.89
N ALA A 1025 22.86 -8.85 19.57
CA ALA A 1025 23.79 -9.50 18.63
C ALA A 1025 25.09 -8.74 18.39
N PHE A 1026 25.15 -7.44 18.73
CA PHE A 1026 26.28 -6.57 18.38
C PHE A 1026 26.71 -5.70 19.56
N GLY A 1027 27.36 -6.31 20.55
CA GLY A 1027 27.79 -5.63 21.79
C GLY A 1027 28.70 -4.41 21.57
N ASP A 1028 29.53 -4.42 20.52
CA ASP A 1028 30.43 -3.31 20.17
C ASP A 1028 29.70 -2.03 19.73
N ARG A 1029 28.39 -2.12 19.47
CA ARG A 1029 27.56 -0.98 19.10
C ARG A 1029 26.81 -0.36 20.28
N ASN A 1030 26.90 -0.97 21.46
CA ASN A 1030 26.20 -0.45 22.63
C ASN A 1030 26.72 0.95 22.97
N LEU A 1031 25.80 1.89 23.20
CA LEU A 1031 26.12 3.26 23.59
C LEU A 1031 25.27 3.74 24.75
N ASP A 1032 25.86 4.65 25.53
CA ASP A 1032 25.24 5.37 26.64
C ASP A 1032 25.91 6.74 26.78
N ILE A 1033 25.43 7.70 26.01
CA ILE A 1033 26.02 9.03 25.84
C ILE A 1033 25.26 10.02 26.73
N LEU A 1034 25.93 10.50 27.78
CA LEU A 1034 25.47 11.63 28.58
C LEU A 1034 25.89 12.93 27.89
N ALA A 1035 24.94 13.82 27.61
CA ALA A 1035 25.17 15.12 26.98
C ALA A 1035 24.60 16.26 27.84
N VAL A 1036 25.42 17.30 28.06
CA VAL A 1036 24.98 18.58 28.63
C VAL A 1036 25.14 19.66 27.57
N ARG A 1037 24.09 20.45 27.34
CA ARG A 1037 24.08 21.50 26.30
C ARG A 1037 23.65 22.84 26.87
N TYR A 1038 24.36 23.90 26.46
CA TYR A 1038 23.98 25.29 26.71
C TYR A 1038 23.79 25.99 25.37
N LYS A 1039 22.60 26.54 25.15
CA LYS A 1039 22.16 27.12 23.88
C LYS A 1039 21.60 28.54 24.08
N PRO A 1040 22.42 29.55 24.37
CA PRO A 1040 22.00 30.94 24.28
C PRO A 1040 21.72 31.32 22.81
N GLU A 1041 20.60 32.00 22.59
CA GLU A 1041 20.20 32.52 21.28
C GLU A 1041 19.70 33.96 21.43
N ILE A 1042 20.04 34.81 20.46
CA ILE A 1042 19.50 36.17 20.34
C ILE A 1042 18.84 36.28 18.98
N SER A 1043 17.55 36.59 18.97
CA SER A 1043 16.72 36.77 17.78
C SER A 1043 16.26 38.22 17.67
N VAL A 1044 16.92 39.01 16.82
CA VAL A 1044 16.57 40.42 16.57
C VAL A 1044 15.68 40.53 15.33
N ARG A 1045 14.71 41.43 15.36
CA ARG A 1045 13.81 41.76 14.25
C ARG A 1045 13.96 43.25 13.92
N PRO A 1046 14.99 43.65 13.16
CA PRO A 1046 15.25 45.05 12.83
C PRO A 1046 14.10 45.73 12.06
N SER A 1047 13.30 44.94 11.34
CA SER A 1047 12.07 45.38 10.67
C SER A 1047 11.03 44.27 10.74
N GLN A 1048 9.78 44.53 10.34
CA GLN A 1048 8.74 43.49 10.24
C GLN A 1048 9.08 42.39 9.22
N ASN A 1049 10.03 42.66 8.33
CA ASN A 1049 10.42 41.81 7.21
C ASN A 1049 11.80 41.17 7.42
N THR A 1050 12.52 41.49 8.49
CA THR A 1050 13.90 41.04 8.69
C THR A 1050 14.04 40.42 10.07
N ARG A 1051 14.67 39.25 10.14
CA ARG A 1051 15.00 38.55 11.38
C ARG A 1051 16.43 38.05 11.32
N ILE A 1052 17.17 38.23 12.40
CA ILE A 1052 18.55 37.77 12.56
C ILE A 1052 18.59 36.94 13.85
N ASN A 1053 19.00 35.68 13.77
CA ASN A 1053 19.23 34.83 14.93
C ASN A 1053 20.73 34.54 15.05
N LEU A 1054 21.30 34.78 16.23
CA LEU A 1054 22.64 34.34 16.58
C LEU A 1054 22.52 33.28 17.68
N LYS A 1055 23.01 32.08 17.41
CA LYS A 1055 22.91 30.91 18.28
C LYS A 1055 24.32 30.43 18.62
N TYR A 1056 24.59 30.19 19.89
CA TYR A 1056 25.79 29.50 20.33
C TYR A 1056 25.38 28.24 21.07
N ASN A 1057 25.94 27.09 20.69
CA ASN A 1057 25.62 25.79 21.24
C ASN A 1057 26.90 25.11 21.71
N TYR A 1058 27.10 25.10 23.04
CA TYR A 1058 28.15 24.31 23.67
C TYR A 1058 27.58 22.95 24.08
N GLN A 1059 28.21 21.87 23.64
CA GLN A 1059 27.84 20.51 24.02
C GLN A 1059 29.04 19.78 24.62
N ASN A 1060 28.83 19.12 25.75
CA ASN A 1060 29.78 18.18 26.32
C ASN A 1060 29.12 16.79 26.34
N LYS A 1061 29.60 15.88 25.50
CA LYS A 1061 29.11 14.51 25.37
C LYS A 1061 30.14 13.53 25.95
N LYS A 1062 29.71 12.61 26.81
CA LYS A 1062 30.54 11.56 27.40
C LYS A 1062 29.87 10.21 27.24
N GLN A 1063 30.54 9.30 26.54
CA GLN A 1063 30.19 7.89 26.52
C GLN A 1063 30.50 7.28 27.89
N ARG A 1064 29.54 6.58 28.51
CA ARG A 1064 29.68 6.03 29.87
C ARG A 1064 30.12 4.56 29.89
N ILE A 1065 29.89 3.84 28.79
CA ILE A 1065 30.23 2.42 28.60
C ILE A 1065 31.38 2.25 27.58
N LEU A 1066 31.89 1.02 27.42
CA LEU A 1066 32.96 0.68 26.46
C LEU A 1066 34.19 1.60 26.58
N THR A 1067 34.57 2.29 25.50
CA THR A 1067 35.77 3.14 25.34
C THR A 1067 35.75 4.44 26.14
N LYS A 1068 34.59 4.83 26.70
CA LYS A 1068 34.40 6.07 27.49
C LYS A 1068 34.85 7.37 26.80
N ASP A 1069 34.67 7.44 25.48
CA ASP A 1069 35.03 8.59 24.65
C ASP A 1069 34.32 9.89 25.08
N VAL A 1070 34.99 11.03 24.87
CA VAL A 1070 34.48 12.37 25.18
C VAL A 1070 34.50 13.23 23.92
N ALA A 1071 33.42 13.99 23.70
CA ALA A 1071 33.35 15.01 22.65
C ALA A 1071 32.92 16.35 23.25
N GLN A 1072 33.76 17.38 23.06
CA GLN A 1072 33.41 18.77 23.31
C GLN A 1072 33.13 19.46 21.99
N ILE A 1073 31.95 20.06 21.86
CA ILE A 1073 31.46 20.65 20.62
C ILE A 1073 31.10 22.10 20.89
N HIS A 1074 31.72 23.00 20.13
CA HIS A 1074 31.40 24.42 20.10
C HIS A 1074 30.80 24.76 18.74
N GLU A 1075 29.53 25.11 18.71
CA GLU A 1075 28.81 25.49 17.50
C GLU A 1075 28.36 26.95 17.59
N LEU A 1076 28.72 27.75 16.58
CA LEU A 1076 28.23 29.11 16.39
C LEU A 1076 27.42 29.15 15.09
N THR A 1077 26.14 29.46 15.20
CA THR A 1077 25.20 29.50 14.07
C THR A 1077 24.59 30.89 13.94
N SER A 1078 24.69 31.47 12.74
CA SER A 1078 24.08 32.76 12.36
C SER A 1078 23.02 32.52 11.31
N GLU A 1079 21.78 32.93 11.59
CA GLU A 1079 20.65 32.83 10.66
C GLU A 1079 20.14 34.23 10.31
N PHE A 1080 19.91 34.47 9.03
CA PHE A 1080 19.34 35.70 8.51
C PHE A 1080 18.12 35.36 7.66
N THR A 1081 16.97 35.92 8.01
CA THR A 1081 15.72 35.81 7.26
C THR A 1081 15.27 37.19 6.82
N LEU A 1082 15.04 37.36 5.52
CA LEU A 1082 14.42 38.55 4.93
C LEU A 1082 13.18 38.10 4.15
N ARG A 1083 11.99 38.62 4.48
CA ARG A 1083 10.72 38.29 3.84
C ARG A 1083 10.00 39.55 3.40
N LYS A 1084 9.90 39.78 2.10
CA LYS A 1084 9.08 40.84 1.52
C LYS A 1084 7.79 40.23 0.98
N ALA A 1085 6.66 40.58 1.61
CA ALA A 1085 5.35 40.02 1.29
C ALA A 1085 5.08 40.00 -0.22
N ASN A 1086 4.65 38.85 -0.73
CA ASN A 1086 4.34 38.60 -2.14
C ASN A 1086 5.45 38.94 -3.16
N LYS A 1087 6.71 39.10 -2.72
CA LYS A 1087 7.85 39.41 -3.61
C LYS A 1087 8.98 38.39 -3.50
N TYR A 1088 9.60 38.23 -2.33
CA TYR A 1088 10.68 37.26 -2.13
C TYR A 1088 10.93 36.97 -0.64
N SER A 1089 11.55 35.83 -0.35
CA SER A 1089 12.20 35.51 0.90
C SER A 1089 13.65 35.07 0.67
N VAL A 1090 14.53 35.43 1.59
CA VAL A 1090 15.92 34.99 1.65
C VAL A 1090 16.11 34.44 3.05
N ASP A 1091 16.57 33.20 3.16
CA ASP A 1091 16.95 32.55 4.41
C ASP A 1091 18.40 32.08 4.26
N VAL A 1092 19.31 32.60 5.08
CA VAL A 1092 20.73 32.25 5.11
C VAL A 1092 21.04 31.66 6.47
N SER A 1093 21.72 30.53 6.53
CA SER A 1093 22.24 29.91 7.75
C SER A 1093 23.71 29.59 7.57
N LEU A 1094 24.55 30.02 8.51
CA LEU A 1094 25.97 29.76 8.55
C LEU A 1094 26.32 29.15 9.91
N SER A 1095 26.90 27.96 9.92
CA SER A 1095 27.30 27.26 11.15
C SER A 1095 28.78 26.91 11.12
N PHE A 1096 29.49 27.30 12.16
CA PHE A 1096 30.86 26.87 12.43
C PHE A 1096 30.85 25.95 13.64
N VAL A 1097 31.31 24.71 13.47
CA VAL A 1097 31.32 23.68 14.51
C VAL A 1097 32.75 23.20 14.73
N ASN A 1098 33.32 23.53 15.89
CA ASN A 1098 34.61 23.02 16.33
C ASN A 1098 34.41 21.86 17.31
N ILE A 1099 34.92 20.69 16.96
CA ILE A 1099 34.78 19.45 17.70
C ILE A 1099 36.14 19.04 18.23
N ASN A 1100 36.20 18.69 19.51
CA ASN A 1100 37.33 18.00 20.11
C ASN A 1100 36.86 16.64 20.64
N PHE A 1101 37.21 15.57 19.92
CA PHE A 1101 36.83 14.19 20.19
C PHE A 1101 38.06 13.33 20.51
N THR A 1102 37.99 12.52 21.56
CA THR A 1102 39.12 11.71 22.06
C THR A 1102 39.09 10.24 21.60
N GLY A 1103 38.08 9.81 20.85
CA GLY A 1103 37.91 8.40 20.43
C GLY A 1103 38.52 8.07 19.06
N LYS A 1104 38.36 6.80 18.64
CA LYS A 1104 38.87 6.30 17.35
C LYS A 1104 38.15 6.97 16.17
N ALA A 1105 38.90 7.52 15.22
CA ALA A 1105 38.37 8.08 13.98
C ALA A 1105 37.69 7.01 13.11
N ASN A 1106 36.64 7.39 12.36
CA ASN A 1106 35.82 6.53 11.52
C ASN A 1106 35.18 5.33 12.26
N SER A 1107 35.03 5.44 13.58
CA SER A 1107 34.33 4.44 14.38
C SER A 1107 32.81 4.68 14.39
N PRO A 1108 31.99 3.64 14.66
CA PRO A 1108 30.56 3.83 14.88
C PRO A 1108 30.25 4.87 15.97
N ILE A 1109 31.05 4.88 17.04
CA ILE A 1109 30.86 5.81 18.16
C ILE A 1109 31.20 7.26 17.78
N GLU A 1110 32.19 7.50 16.91
CA GLU A 1110 32.44 8.85 16.37
C GLU A 1110 31.20 9.37 15.64
N TYR A 1111 30.62 8.56 14.75
CA TYR A 1111 29.43 8.95 13.97
C TYR A 1111 28.24 9.31 14.89
N ASP A 1112 27.94 8.46 15.88
CA ASP A 1112 26.85 8.68 16.83
C ASP A 1112 27.08 9.83 17.82
N MET A 1113 28.33 10.10 18.21
CA MET A 1113 28.67 11.21 19.11
C MET A 1113 28.77 12.55 18.38
N LEU A 1114 29.18 12.56 17.11
CA LEU A 1114 29.40 13.78 16.33
C LEU A 1114 28.24 14.12 15.38
N ASP A 1115 27.16 13.34 15.39
CA ASP A 1115 25.97 13.52 14.55
C ASP A 1115 26.33 13.62 13.05
N GLY A 1116 27.25 12.76 12.59
CA GLY A 1116 27.75 12.72 11.21
C GLY A 1116 28.87 13.72 10.86
N LEU A 1117 29.24 14.62 11.79
CA LEU A 1117 30.39 15.52 11.64
C LEU A 1117 31.71 14.81 11.97
N LYS A 1118 32.84 15.48 11.71
CA LYS A 1118 34.19 14.94 11.97
C LYS A 1118 34.92 15.73 13.04
N ASN A 1119 35.85 15.07 13.73
CA ASN A 1119 36.71 15.75 14.70
C ASN A 1119 37.45 16.95 14.06
N GLY A 1120 37.61 18.04 14.80
CA GLY A 1120 38.18 19.29 14.32
C GLY A 1120 37.14 20.31 13.82
N LYS A 1121 37.51 21.11 12.82
CA LYS A 1121 36.70 22.23 12.33
C LYS A 1121 35.75 21.79 11.24
N ASN A 1122 34.48 22.10 11.40
CA ASN A 1122 33.42 21.84 10.43
C ASN A 1122 32.71 23.16 10.09
N TYR A 1123 32.39 23.35 8.81
CA TYR A 1123 31.72 24.53 8.30
C TYR A 1123 30.50 24.07 7.51
N LEU A 1124 29.32 24.57 7.86
CA LEU A 1124 28.06 24.29 7.18
C LEU A 1124 27.44 25.63 6.76
N TRP A 1125 26.88 25.70 5.57
CA TRP A 1125 26.11 26.85 5.12
C TRP A 1125 24.92 26.41 4.29
N ASN A 1126 23.83 27.16 4.41
CA ASN A 1126 22.60 26.92 3.67
C ASN A 1126 21.99 28.27 3.28
N ILE A 1127 21.67 28.45 1.99
CA ILE A 1127 21.08 29.66 1.44
C ILE A 1127 19.84 29.28 0.65
N ILE A 1128 18.67 29.70 1.12
CA ILE A 1128 17.39 29.50 0.45
C ILE A 1128 16.88 30.86 -0.01
N TYR A 1129 16.73 31.03 -1.32
CA TYR A 1129 16.11 32.18 -1.94
C TYR A 1129 14.81 31.78 -2.61
N THR A 1130 13.67 32.28 -2.11
CA THR A 1130 12.38 32.11 -2.78
C THR A 1130 11.93 33.43 -3.38
N LYS A 1131 11.70 33.51 -4.68
CA LYS A 1131 11.18 34.68 -5.37
C LYS A 1131 9.82 34.38 -5.97
N ARG A 1132 8.84 35.20 -5.65
CA ARG A 1132 7.55 35.19 -6.33
C ARG A 1132 7.70 35.87 -7.69
N LEU A 1133 7.71 35.08 -8.76
CA LEU A 1133 7.86 35.56 -10.13
C LEU A 1133 6.54 36.12 -10.67
N ALA A 1134 5.42 35.53 -10.25
CA ALA A 1134 4.04 35.96 -10.55
C ALA A 1134 3.14 35.66 -9.34
N LYS A 1135 1.87 36.12 -9.30
CA LYS A 1135 0.94 35.88 -8.16
C LYS A 1135 0.88 34.40 -7.71
N ASN A 1136 1.20 33.51 -8.63
CA ASN A 1136 0.94 32.08 -8.59
C ASN A 1136 2.15 31.24 -9.04
N ILE A 1137 3.35 31.85 -9.15
CA ILE A 1137 4.60 31.18 -9.52
C ILE A 1137 5.71 31.61 -8.56
N ASP A 1138 6.30 30.65 -7.85
CA ASP A 1138 7.40 30.81 -6.92
C ASP A 1138 8.64 30.07 -7.45
N LEU A 1139 9.80 30.74 -7.48
CA LEU A 1139 11.12 30.17 -7.76
C LEU A 1139 11.86 30.02 -6.44
N THR A 1140 12.27 28.81 -6.07
CA THR A 1140 13.10 28.52 -4.90
C THR A 1140 14.47 28.02 -5.34
N ILE A 1141 15.52 28.73 -4.95
CA ILE A 1141 16.92 28.32 -5.11
C ILE A 1141 17.44 27.96 -3.73
N ASN A 1142 17.98 26.76 -3.56
CA ASN A 1142 18.62 26.30 -2.34
C ASN A 1142 20.08 25.97 -2.63
N TYR A 1143 21.01 26.53 -1.88
CA TYR A 1143 22.42 26.20 -1.97
C TYR A 1143 22.91 25.77 -0.59
N GLU A 1144 23.29 24.50 -0.47
CA GLU A 1144 23.86 23.93 0.73
C GLU A 1144 25.32 23.56 0.47
N GLY A 1145 26.18 23.79 1.46
CA GLY A 1145 27.54 23.29 1.41
C GLY A 1145 28.08 22.96 2.78
N ARG A 1146 28.98 21.98 2.80
CA ARG A 1146 29.59 21.47 4.03
C ARG A 1146 31.03 21.08 3.81
N LYS A 1147 31.90 21.48 4.74
CA LYS A 1147 33.28 21.02 4.87
C LYS A 1147 33.46 20.42 6.26
N THR A 1148 33.60 19.11 6.34
CA THR A 1148 33.65 18.38 7.61
C THR A 1148 35.06 17.81 7.87
N GLY A 1149 35.79 18.40 8.82
CA GLY A 1149 37.16 18.01 9.12
C GLY A 1149 38.09 18.11 7.90
N ILE A 1150 38.79 17.03 7.59
CA ILE A 1150 39.67 16.89 6.41
C ILE A 1150 38.94 16.42 5.14
N SER A 1151 37.63 16.15 5.22
CA SER A 1151 36.86 15.64 4.09
C SER A 1151 36.79 16.68 2.96
N PRO A 1152 36.69 16.25 1.69
CA PRO A 1152 36.44 17.15 0.58
C PRO A 1152 35.21 18.03 0.84
N LEU A 1153 35.29 19.27 0.38
CA LEU A 1153 34.16 20.18 0.40
C LEU A 1153 33.01 19.57 -0.41
N ILE A 1154 31.80 19.54 0.11
CA ILE A 1154 30.59 19.09 -0.60
C ILE A 1154 29.69 20.30 -0.81
N ASN A 1155 29.24 20.53 -2.04
CA ASN A 1155 28.30 21.57 -2.39
C ASN A 1155 27.15 20.97 -3.19
N VAL A 1156 25.93 21.36 -2.85
CA VAL A 1156 24.71 20.97 -3.54
C VAL A 1156 23.88 22.22 -3.81
N GLY A 1157 23.58 22.45 -5.09
CA GLY A 1157 22.66 23.48 -5.54
C GLY A 1157 21.36 22.83 -6.01
N ARG A 1158 20.23 23.34 -5.54
CA ARG A 1158 18.90 22.95 -5.98
C ARG A 1158 18.15 24.18 -6.47
N ALA A 1159 17.43 24.07 -7.57
CA ALA A 1159 16.53 25.12 -8.04
C ALA A 1159 15.19 24.49 -8.39
N GLN A 1160 14.10 25.07 -7.92
CA GLN A 1160 12.74 24.61 -8.14
C GLN A 1160 11.86 25.78 -8.55
N VAL A 1161 11.07 25.60 -9.61
CA VAL A 1161 9.96 26.50 -9.93
C VAL A 1161 8.66 25.77 -9.59
N LYS A 1162 7.80 26.43 -8.83
CA LYS A 1162 6.47 25.93 -8.45
C LYS A 1162 5.40 26.92 -8.91
N ALA A 1163 4.51 26.47 -9.78
CA ALA A 1163 3.27 27.15 -10.09
C ALA A 1163 2.13 26.57 -9.24
N THR A 1164 1.28 27.42 -8.69
CA THR A 1164 0.02 27.07 -8.01
C THR A 1164 -1.11 27.68 -8.81
N PHE A 1165 -2.24 27.01 -8.95
CA PHE A 1165 -3.36 27.50 -9.74
C PHE A 1165 -4.68 27.32 -9.03
#